data_AF-A0AA97PIE1-F1
#
_entry.id   AF-A0AA97PIE1-F1
#
_cell.length_a   1.000
_cell.length_b   1.000
_cell.length_c   1.000
_cell.angle_alpha   90.00
_cell.angle_beta   90.00
_cell.angle_gamma   90.00
#
_symmetry.space_group_name_H-M   'P 1'
#
loop_
_entity.id
_entity.type
_entity.pdbx_description
1 polymer ?
#
loop_
_entity_poly.entity_id
_entity_poly.type
_entity_poly.pdbx_seq_one_letter_code
_entity_poly.pdbx_strand_id
1 'polypeptide(L)'
;MLELLARPAVAAPALLLVGYIIYHAVRSPRLPDLPIVGAKEGDWFPMLQARWRNIVDFERGLSEGYQKYKGRPVIVPASHRTSVMLPLAEVDWYLSQPDDVLSFHLAAHETLQLDHTTLDRRLAHDTANNRVVTVTLNGQLGNLVPDILDEVRYGFERCWGGRPGEAREVKLYETMTRIIAGVTARVILGTAFSRDEDFLELSTACAQDLPVSAQMLMFVWKPLRPLVAPLVTLAAKTRLRRYRRAIAPEVHRRLAAWDARARDAEGGGGDGNEPNDFLQWTIRHAKQSGDPTMWELDMLVGRTLMLNFAAIHTSSLTQTAAVLELAASDACVAAELRAEVSAVVAEHGWTKRSLARMEKLDSVLRESARLNSVVTLGMERKVVAAGGVTTPSGLHVPRGGVVCLPAYGVLHDDAVYPDAEEFRSFRFSDARVDDGRGAASYVERARNAFPTTKPEFLAFGHGRHACPGRFFAALELKMILAYIVLNYDISPREKTPAWCAALNPAVCFGRFSLAFCFCWVILFRLPSRRGGGTSGCVIAGRLAESPNVSILLIEAGPDSKDLENVHMVGGARQLFDLETDWNVTSQPNPGADDRTVKLTRGKFLGGCSGCNATLCIRGSRQDFDDWGVEGWSGDEVFAYMRKAERFHGRDWFRACEAEHGTDGLLDVEPYDLAPISDLLLESFVDKGLPLDHDLFTHGRNPHGCGHAPRSVHNGVRSTAARFVADKARARSGVDIMTETLVDKVVVERVGGELRATGVRLVKADGSVVHVKAGKEVIVSGGSYCSPNILNRSGIGAKDELDKFGIETLVDLAGVGKNLMDHLIAFIVYETEHQGLTVDKDLFHDDGLARSYALWKDHKAGVLAGFPFGCVAFARLDSRLSDSAVWNAAPRQPGRDPMGLTPRQPNVELMTIQCYGGPKSFTDFPVGGSHTFCLVPELFSPRSRGSVALRSADPRDVPLVDTNYLADPLDVEVMAEACRFANEIVVDGKGTRDVVKGSWPRELIHHRYTTREDWIPFVKKNATTCYHPAGTCAMGKTDDPKTVVDAKLRVKGVNGLRVADCSIMPTLNGGHTQMPAYAIGEKAADLIKEAWGLK
;
A
#
# COMPACT_ATOMS: atom_id res chain seq x y z
N MET A 1 -20.57 -10.14 36.27
CA MET A 1 -20.46 -8.70 35.88
C MET A 1 -19.44 -7.97 36.75
N LEU A 2 -19.58 -7.95 38.08
CA LEU A 2 -18.62 -7.31 39.00
C LEU A 2 -17.15 -7.79 38.81
N GLU A 3 -16.92 -9.10 38.65
CA GLU A 3 -15.58 -9.65 38.35
C GLU A 3 -14.99 -9.17 37.01
N LEU A 4 -15.83 -8.82 36.04
CA LEU A 4 -15.38 -8.28 34.75
C LEU A 4 -14.87 -6.84 34.92
N LEU A 5 -15.57 -6.05 35.75
CA LEU A 5 -15.19 -4.68 36.11
C LEU A 5 -13.96 -4.62 37.04
N ALA A 6 -13.67 -5.69 37.80
CA ALA A 6 -12.51 -5.78 38.67
C ALA A 6 -11.18 -6.07 37.91
N ARG A 7 -11.23 -6.47 36.64
CA ARG A 7 -10.02 -6.72 35.83
C ARG A 7 -9.31 -5.40 35.51
N PRO A 8 -7.99 -5.25 35.77
CA PRO A 8 -7.26 -4.01 35.48
C PRO A 8 -7.42 -3.50 34.04
N ALA A 9 -7.44 -4.43 33.07
CA ALA A 9 -7.63 -4.15 31.64
C ALA A 9 -9.02 -3.57 31.27
N VAL A 10 -10.01 -3.65 32.17
CA VAL A 10 -11.37 -3.10 31.99
C VAL A 10 -11.59 -1.91 32.94
N ALA A 11 -11.13 -2.04 34.18
CA ALA A 11 -11.22 -1.01 35.21
C ALA A 11 -10.50 0.29 34.80
N ALA A 12 -9.26 0.20 34.31
CA ALA A 12 -8.46 1.38 33.99
C ALA A 12 -9.05 2.20 32.82
N PRO A 13 -9.44 1.60 31.67
CA PRO A 13 -10.15 2.33 30.61
C PRO A 13 -11.48 2.94 31.09
N ALA A 14 -12.28 2.20 31.87
CA ALA A 14 -13.55 2.69 32.39
C ALA A 14 -13.38 3.89 33.35
N LEU A 15 -12.38 3.85 34.25
CA LEU A 15 -12.06 4.95 35.16
C LEU A 15 -11.52 6.18 34.42
N LEU A 16 -10.65 5.98 33.41
CA LEU A 16 -10.16 7.06 32.56
C LEU A 16 -11.30 7.73 31.78
N LEU A 17 -12.24 6.95 31.27
CA LEU A 17 -13.43 7.43 30.58
C LEU A 17 -14.37 8.22 31.52
N VAL A 18 -14.70 7.67 32.68
CA VAL A 18 -15.55 8.36 33.67
C VAL A 18 -14.88 9.65 34.13
N GLY A 19 -13.56 9.64 34.34
CA GLY A 19 -12.77 10.84 34.61
C GLY A 19 -12.81 11.88 33.48
N TYR A 20 -12.74 11.44 32.23
CA TYR A 20 -12.89 12.31 31.05
C TYR A 20 -14.28 12.96 30.99
N ILE A 21 -15.35 12.17 31.19
CA ILE A 21 -16.73 12.66 31.20
C ILE A 21 -16.94 13.67 32.33
N ILE A 22 -16.52 13.34 33.56
CA ILE A 22 -16.64 14.24 34.72
C ILE A 22 -15.83 15.52 34.50
N TYR A 23 -14.60 15.43 33.99
CA TYR A 23 -13.80 16.62 33.69
C TYR A 23 -14.48 17.53 32.67
N HIS A 24 -14.98 16.99 31.56
CA HIS A 24 -15.65 17.79 30.54
C HIS A 24 -17.01 18.33 31.00
N ALA A 25 -17.73 17.63 31.89
CA ALA A 25 -18.95 18.14 32.51
C ALA A 25 -18.66 19.30 33.49
N VAL A 26 -17.56 19.23 34.26
CA VAL A 26 -17.22 20.22 35.29
C VAL A 26 -16.43 21.42 34.75
N ARG A 27 -15.62 21.24 33.70
CA ARG A 27 -14.71 22.29 33.18
C ARG A 27 -15.09 22.89 31.83
N SER A 28 -16.15 22.42 31.17
CA SER A 28 -16.70 23.14 30.03
C SER A 28 -17.30 24.48 30.50
N PRO A 29 -17.16 25.58 29.72
CA PRO A 29 -17.91 26.80 30.01
C PRO A 29 -19.41 26.49 30.06
N ARG A 30 -20.16 27.15 30.95
CA ARG A 30 -21.63 27.09 30.90
C ARG A 30 -22.06 27.73 29.58
N LEU A 31 -22.51 26.92 28.63
CA LEU A 31 -23.00 27.41 27.36
C LEU A 31 -24.36 28.10 27.58
N PRO A 32 -24.66 29.19 26.84
CA PRO A 32 -25.98 29.82 26.87
C PRO A 32 -27.04 28.86 26.32
N ASP A 33 -28.30 29.07 26.71
CA ASP A 33 -29.43 28.25 26.22
C ASP A 33 -29.75 28.61 24.76
N LEU A 34 -29.26 27.78 23.84
CA LEU A 34 -29.32 27.99 22.39
C LEU A 34 -29.61 26.67 21.67
N PRO A 35 -30.19 26.73 20.46
CA PRO A 35 -30.35 25.55 19.62
C PRO A 35 -29.01 24.88 19.32
N ILE A 36 -28.96 23.56 19.41
CA ILE A 36 -27.75 22.77 19.17
C ILE A 36 -27.81 22.21 17.75
N VAL A 37 -26.84 22.59 16.92
CA VAL A 37 -26.67 22.08 15.55
C VAL A 37 -26.41 20.58 15.59
N GLY A 38 -27.25 19.80 14.89
CA GLY A 38 -27.21 18.34 14.87
C GLY A 38 -28.02 17.64 15.98
N ALA A 39 -28.65 18.37 16.92
CA ALA A 39 -29.55 17.76 17.91
C ALA A 39 -30.94 17.46 17.30
N LYS A 40 -31.56 16.38 17.77
CA LYS A 40 -32.91 15.94 17.39
C LYS A 40 -33.85 15.98 18.59
N GLU A 41 -35.14 16.09 18.31
CA GLU A 41 -36.19 16.00 19.33
C GLU A 41 -36.20 14.59 19.94
N GLY A 42 -36.31 14.50 21.26
CA GLY A 42 -36.19 13.24 22.00
C GLY A 42 -34.76 12.75 22.27
N ASP A 43 -33.72 13.52 21.91
CA ASP A 43 -32.33 13.17 22.23
C ASP A 43 -32.06 13.13 23.76
N TRP A 44 -31.42 12.06 24.21
CA TRP A 44 -30.89 11.89 25.56
C TRP A 44 -29.41 12.32 25.58
N PHE A 45 -29.12 13.41 26.31
CA PHE A 45 -27.86 14.16 26.21
C PHE A 45 -27.62 14.75 24.80
N PRO A 46 -28.48 15.70 24.34
CA PRO A 46 -28.46 16.22 22.97
C PRO A 46 -27.10 16.79 22.54
N MET A 47 -26.32 17.38 23.44
CA MET A 47 -24.97 17.87 23.14
C MET A 47 -24.01 16.76 22.68
N LEU A 48 -24.09 15.57 23.28
CA LEU A 48 -23.23 14.43 22.97
C LEU A 48 -23.66 13.77 21.66
N GLN A 49 -24.97 13.56 21.48
CA GLN A 49 -25.53 12.99 20.24
C GLN A 49 -25.33 13.92 19.04
N ALA A 50 -25.51 15.23 19.21
CA ALA A 50 -25.20 16.23 18.19
C ALA A 50 -23.72 16.23 17.83
N ARG A 51 -22.81 16.20 18.83
CA ARG A 51 -21.36 16.08 18.58
C ARG A 51 -21.02 14.83 17.76
N TRP A 52 -21.63 13.69 18.07
CA TRP A 52 -21.44 12.45 17.31
C TRP A 52 -21.89 12.59 15.84
N ARG A 53 -23.08 13.15 15.59
CA ARG A 53 -23.59 13.35 14.22
C ARG A 53 -22.71 14.33 13.43
N ASN A 54 -22.29 15.42 14.06
CA ASN A 54 -21.41 16.43 13.48
C ASN A 54 -19.98 15.90 13.22
N ILE A 55 -19.55 14.81 13.88
CA ILE A 55 -18.30 14.09 13.55
C ILE A 55 -18.45 13.25 12.26
N VAL A 56 -19.65 12.72 11.98
CA VAL A 56 -19.91 11.87 10.81
C VAL A 56 -20.07 12.70 9.54
N ASP A 57 -20.80 13.83 9.63
CA ASP A 57 -21.19 14.68 8.50
C ASP A 57 -21.36 16.14 8.97
N PHE A 58 -20.23 16.88 9.02
CA PHE A 58 -20.19 18.23 9.60
C PHE A 58 -20.83 19.30 8.70
N GLU A 59 -20.61 19.20 7.39
CA GLU A 59 -21.07 20.17 6.40
C GLU A 59 -22.60 20.16 6.28
N ARG A 60 -23.18 18.96 6.21
CA ARG A 60 -24.63 18.78 6.30
C ARG A 60 -25.18 19.31 7.62
N GLY A 61 -24.53 19.02 8.75
CA GLY A 61 -24.92 19.53 10.05
C GLY A 61 -24.95 21.06 10.09
N LEU A 62 -23.90 21.71 9.56
CA LEU A 62 -23.81 23.16 9.44
C LEU A 62 -24.84 23.76 8.49
N SER A 63 -25.11 23.13 7.33
CA SER A 63 -26.12 23.60 6.38
C SER A 63 -27.54 23.47 6.95
N GLU A 64 -27.91 22.29 7.46
CA GLU A 64 -29.20 22.08 8.14
C GLU A 64 -29.36 23.04 9.34
N GLY A 65 -28.30 23.23 10.13
CA GLY A 65 -28.28 24.15 11.27
C GLY A 65 -28.42 25.62 10.86
N TYR A 66 -27.71 26.05 9.82
CA TYR A 66 -27.75 27.41 9.30
C TYR A 66 -29.13 27.75 8.72
N GLN A 67 -29.72 26.87 7.92
CA GLN A 67 -31.05 27.09 7.34
C GLN A 67 -32.15 27.04 8.41
N LYS A 68 -32.12 26.06 9.31
CA LYS A 68 -33.13 25.89 10.37
C LYS A 68 -33.13 27.02 11.41
N TYR A 69 -31.98 27.63 11.66
CA TYR A 69 -31.80 28.66 12.68
C TYR A 69 -31.29 29.99 12.10
N LYS A 70 -31.57 30.26 10.82
CA LYS A 70 -31.11 31.43 10.09
C LYS A 70 -31.44 32.73 10.86
N GLY A 71 -30.45 33.61 10.99
CA GLY A 71 -30.58 34.86 11.76
C GLY A 71 -30.54 34.72 13.28
N ARG A 72 -30.35 33.52 13.84
CA ARG A 72 -30.22 33.29 15.30
C ARG A 72 -28.85 32.71 15.66
N PRO A 73 -28.31 33.01 16.85
CA PRO A 73 -27.15 32.29 17.37
C PRO A 73 -27.46 30.82 17.64
N VAL A 74 -26.47 29.94 17.44
CA VAL A 74 -26.59 28.50 17.70
C VAL A 74 -25.32 27.92 18.32
N ILE A 75 -25.46 26.78 18.99
CA ILE A 75 -24.32 25.98 19.46
C ILE A 75 -23.92 24.97 18.38
N VAL A 76 -22.66 24.99 17.98
CA VAL A 76 -22.03 24.01 17.08
C VAL A 76 -21.11 23.10 17.90
N PRO A 77 -21.53 21.87 18.25
CA PRO A 77 -20.64 20.88 18.83
C PRO A 77 -19.81 20.21 17.72
N ALA A 78 -18.54 20.58 17.62
CA ALA A 78 -17.56 19.95 16.74
C ALA A 78 -16.74 18.88 17.48
N SER A 79 -15.85 18.18 16.76
CA SER A 79 -15.14 16.97 17.23
C SER A 79 -14.48 17.09 18.61
N HIS A 80 -13.78 18.21 18.86
CA HIS A 80 -13.00 18.43 20.09
C HIS A 80 -13.42 19.68 20.90
N ARG A 81 -14.29 20.53 20.35
CA ARG A 81 -14.68 21.84 20.90
C ARG A 81 -16.14 22.12 20.58
N THR A 82 -16.80 22.88 21.45
CA THR A 82 -18.13 23.43 21.19
C THR A 82 -18.02 24.94 21.04
N SER A 83 -18.49 25.46 19.91
CA SER A 83 -18.42 26.87 19.54
C SER A 83 -19.83 27.47 19.40
N VAL A 84 -19.98 28.75 19.68
CA VAL A 84 -21.21 29.53 19.46
C VAL A 84 -21.09 30.19 18.10
N MET A 85 -21.99 29.88 17.18
CA MET A 85 -22.04 30.48 15.85
C MET A 85 -23.03 31.63 15.85
N LEU A 86 -22.57 32.82 15.50
CA LEU A 86 -23.38 34.04 15.44
C LEU A 86 -24.08 34.18 14.07
N PRO A 87 -25.21 34.88 13.97
CA PRO A 87 -25.80 35.20 12.69
C PRO A 87 -24.94 36.21 11.92
N LEU A 88 -25.02 36.21 10.58
CA LEU A 88 -24.27 37.13 9.72
C LEU A 88 -24.52 38.62 10.07
N ALA A 89 -25.72 38.96 10.57
CA ALA A 89 -26.07 40.31 11.01
C ALA A 89 -25.20 40.85 12.18
N GLU A 90 -24.51 39.99 12.94
CA GLU A 90 -23.61 40.39 14.04
C GLU A 90 -22.13 40.45 13.61
N VAL A 91 -21.82 40.27 12.32
CA VAL A 91 -20.44 40.22 11.80
C VAL A 91 -19.64 41.48 12.12
N ASP A 92 -20.19 42.68 11.95
CA ASP A 92 -19.49 43.94 12.19
C ASP A 92 -19.20 44.16 13.69
N TRP A 93 -20.14 43.78 14.55
CA TRP A 93 -19.93 43.76 16.00
C TRP A 93 -18.83 42.77 16.37
N TYR A 94 -18.89 41.54 15.85
CA TYR A 94 -17.91 40.49 16.08
C TYR A 94 -16.50 40.90 15.59
N LEU A 95 -16.43 41.61 14.46
CA LEU A 95 -15.17 42.09 13.87
C LEU A 95 -14.57 43.27 14.63
N SER A 96 -15.41 44.16 15.17
CA SER A 96 -14.98 45.32 15.97
C SER A 96 -14.51 44.96 17.39
N GLN A 97 -14.77 43.75 17.88
CA GLN A 97 -14.26 43.32 19.18
C GLN A 97 -12.71 43.22 19.17
N PRO A 98 -12.03 43.80 20.17
CA PRO A 98 -10.57 43.71 20.29
C PRO A 98 -10.12 42.33 20.81
N ASP A 99 -8.84 41.99 20.62
CA ASP A 99 -8.26 40.68 20.97
C ASP A 99 -8.26 40.37 22.47
N ASP A 100 -8.38 41.37 23.34
CA ASP A 100 -8.53 41.24 24.80
C ASP A 100 -9.98 41.01 25.25
N VAL A 101 -10.94 41.05 24.30
CA VAL A 101 -12.34 40.62 24.48
C VAL A 101 -12.60 39.31 23.74
N LEU A 102 -12.33 39.28 22.43
CA LEU A 102 -12.45 38.12 21.54
C LEU A 102 -11.10 37.82 20.87
N SER A 103 -10.30 36.93 21.46
CA SER A 103 -8.95 36.61 20.98
C SER A 103 -8.97 35.59 19.84
N PHE A 104 -8.49 35.96 18.66
CA PHE A 104 -8.23 35.01 17.57
C PHE A 104 -6.99 34.15 17.87
N HIS A 105 -5.92 34.80 18.35
CA HIS A 105 -4.64 34.15 18.63
C HIS A 105 -4.74 33.00 19.64
N LEU A 106 -5.49 33.20 20.73
CA LEU A 106 -5.68 32.14 21.73
C LEU A 106 -6.56 30.99 21.21
N ALA A 107 -7.53 31.28 20.33
CA ALA A 107 -8.33 30.22 19.70
C ALA A 107 -7.46 29.34 18.80
N ALA A 108 -6.65 29.95 17.92
CA ALA A 108 -5.75 29.27 17.00
C ALA A 108 -4.64 28.47 17.71
N HIS A 109 -4.03 29.04 18.75
CA HIS A 109 -3.04 28.37 19.60
C HIS A 109 -3.60 27.08 20.22
N GLU A 110 -4.79 27.17 20.81
CA GLU A 110 -5.46 26.00 21.39
C GLU A 110 -5.93 24.99 20.34
N THR A 111 -6.28 25.40 19.12
CA THR A 111 -6.65 24.46 18.05
C THR A 111 -5.44 23.69 17.51
N LEU A 112 -4.28 24.32 17.39
CA LEU A 112 -3.05 23.70 16.85
C LEU A 112 -2.14 23.08 17.92
N GLN A 113 -2.49 23.21 19.21
CA GLN A 113 -1.73 22.67 20.35
C GLN A 113 -0.21 23.00 20.29
N LEU A 114 0.12 24.25 19.91
CA LEU A 114 1.49 24.63 19.52
C LEU A 114 2.55 24.34 20.61
N ASP A 115 2.20 24.45 21.90
CA ASP A 115 3.08 24.11 23.05
C ASP A 115 3.61 22.66 23.05
N HIS A 116 3.00 21.81 22.23
CA HIS A 116 3.24 20.39 22.13
C HIS A 116 3.65 19.96 20.72
N THR A 117 3.14 20.60 19.67
CA THR A 117 3.33 20.20 18.26
C THR A 117 4.56 20.82 17.60
N THR A 118 5.08 21.96 18.10
CA THR A 118 6.33 22.58 17.60
C THR A 118 7.57 22.07 18.36
N LEU A 119 8.77 22.48 17.90
CA LEU A 119 10.01 22.32 18.68
C LEU A 119 10.16 23.40 19.76
N ASP A 120 9.77 24.63 19.44
CA ASP A 120 9.88 25.80 20.32
C ASP A 120 8.50 26.33 20.71
N ARG A 121 8.26 26.48 22.01
CA ARG A 121 7.01 27.03 22.54
C ARG A 121 6.87 28.53 22.28
N ARG A 122 7.95 29.28 22.04
CA ARG A 122 7.89 30.73 21.74
C ARG A 122 7.10 31.02 20.45
N LEU A 123 7.10 30.09 19.49
CA LEU A 123 6.30 30.14 18.26
C LEU A 123 4.78 30.29 18.53
N ALA A 124 4.30 29.81 19.68
CA ALA A 124 2.91 29.97 20.11
C ALA A 124 2.46 31.43 20.30
N HIS A 125 3.43 32.32 20.59
CA HIS A 125 3.19 33.68 21.06
C HIS A 125 3.83 34.73 20.14
N ASP A 126 4.49 34.31 19.06
CA ASP A 126 5.18 35.17 18.12
C ASP A 126 4.22 35.79 17.08
N THR A 127 4.07 37.11 17.12
CA THR A 127 3.30 37.88 16.13
C THR A 127 4.16 38.42 14.98
N ALA A 128 5.49 38.37 15.09
CA ALA A 128 6.42 38.89 14.08
C ALA A 128 6.30 38.15 12.75
N ASN A 129 6.04 36.83 12.78
CA ASN A 129 5.84 36.01 11.60
C ASN A 129 4.71 36.57 10.69
N ASN A 130 3.59 37.00 11.29
CA ASN A 130 2.47 37.61 10.57
C ASN A 130 2.85 38.96 9.95
N ARG A 131 3.78 39.71 10.53
CA ARG A 131 4.24 41.01 9.99
C ARG A 131 5.10 40.82 8.73
N VAL A 132 5.99 39.82 8.71
CA VAL A 132 6.77 39.47 7.52
C VAL A 132 5.86 39.05 6.36
N VAL A 133 4.82 38.26 6.63
CA VAL A 133 3.82 37.87 5.63
C VAL A 133 2.98 39.07 5.16
N THR A 134 2.40 39.84 6.09
CA THR A 134 1.46 40.92 5.71
C THR A 134 2.11 42.12 5.05
N VAL A 135 3.37 42.44 5.39
CA VAL A 135 4.11 43.59 4.85
C VAL A 135 5.08 43.14 3.75
N THR A 136 6.06 42.29 4.08
CA THR A 136 7.18 42.00 3.18
C THR A 136 6.79 41.10 2.02
N LEU A 137 6.20 39.93 2.29
CA LEU A 137 5.77 38.99 1.23
C LEU A 137 4.79 39.68 0.26
N ASN A 138 3.75 40.34 0.79
CA ASN A 138 2.75 41.05 -0.02
C ASN A 138 3.34 42.17 -0.89
N GLY A 139 4.37 42.86 -0.40
CA GLY A 139 5.16 43.82 -1.18
C GLY A 139 5.97 43.15 -2.29
N GLN A 140 6.65 42.04 -1.97
CA GLN A 140 7.55 41.31 -2.87
C GLN A 140 6.85 40.43 -3.91
N LEU A 141 5.53 40.20 -3.83
CA LEU A 141 4.77 39.39 -4.81
C LEU A 141 5.02 39.75 -6.27
N GLY A 142 5.33 41.01 -6.60
CA GLY A 142 5.65 41.41 -7.96
C GLY A 142 7.00 40.88 -8.45
N ASN A 143 7.98 40.81 -7.56
CA ASN A 143 9.34 40.35 -7.84
C ASN A 143 9.46 38.81 -7.82
N LEU A 144 8.52 38.13 -7.16
CA LEU A 144 8.44 36.66 -7.12
C LEU A 144 7.82 36.02 -8.37
N VAL A 145 7.15 36.78 -9.24
CA VAL A 145 6.45 36.20 -10.41
C VAL A 145 7.37 35.37 -11.32
N PRO A 146 8.62 35.78 -11.65
CA PRO A 146 9.52 34.96 -12.46
C PRO A 146 9.89 33.63 -11.78
N ASP A 147 10.20 33.67 -10.49
CA ASP A 147 10.57 32.49 -9.69
C ASP A 147 9.42 31.48 -9.55
N ILE A 148 8.21 31.98 -9.30
CA ILE A 148 7.01 31.15 -9.23
C ILE A 148 6.71 30.54 -10.61
N LEU A 149 6.90 31.27 -11.70
CA LEU A 149 6.64 30.74 -13.05
C LEU A 149 7.65 29.65 -13.46
N ASP A 150 8.93 29.82 -13.11
CA ASP A 150 9.97 28.80 -13.27
C ASP A 150 9.60 27.51 -12.52
N GLU A 151 9.19 27.64 -11.25
CA GLU A 151 8.82 26.49 -10.42
C GLU A 151 7.52 25.82 -10.86
N VAL A 152 6.52 26.59 -11.30
CA VAL A 152 5.27 26.05 -11.90
C VAL A 152 5.60 25.21 -13.14
N ARG A 153 6.42 25.72 -14.06
CA ARG A 153 6.86 24.98 -15.25
C ARG A 153 7.56 23.67 -14.88
N TYR A 154 8.59 23.76 -14.03
CA TYR A 154 9.33 22.60 -13.56
C TYR A 154 8.40 21.56 -12.90
N GLY A 155 7.49 22.00 -12.03
CA GLY A 155 6.51 21.15 -11.37
C GLY A 155 5.59 20.42 -12.35
N PHE A 156 5.11 21.07 -13.40
CA PHE A 156 4.25 20.46 -14.41
C PHE A 156 5.00 19.56 -15.39
N GLU A 157 6.18 19.95 -15.88
CA GLU A 157 7.04 19.10 -16.71
C GLU A 157 7.36 17.77 -16.00
N ARG A 158 7.66 17.87 -14.69
CA ARG A 158 7.93 16.75 -13.80
C ARG A 158 6.70 15.89 -13.50
N CYS A 159 5.58 16.50 -13.09
CA CYS A 159 4.43 15.75 -12.57
C CYS A 159 3.44 15.30 -13.66
N TRP A 160 3.27 16.09 -14.72
CA TRP A 160 2.30 15.86 -15.79
C TRP A 160 2.97 15.55 -17.12
N GLY A 161 4.06 16.24 -17.49
CA GLY A 161 4.86 15.99 -18.69
C GLY A 161 4.04 15.81 -19.98
N GLY A 162 4.54 14.94 -20.88
CA GLY A 162 3.82 14.48 -22.08
C GLY A 162 4.19 15.19 -23.39
N ARG A 163 3.85 14.59 -24.52
CA ARG A 163 3.96 15.20 -25.86
C ARG A 163 2.63 15.87 -26.26
N PRO A 164 2.64 16.90 -27.12
CA PRO A 164 1.40 17.49 -27.65
C PRO A 164 0.49 16.42 -28.28
N GLY A 165 -0.76 16.37 -27.84
CA GLY A 165 -1.77 15.38 -28.29
C GLY A 165 -1.82 14.06 -27.50
N GLU A 166 -0.98 13.87 -26.48
CA GLU A 166 -0.98 12.67 -25.64
C GLU A 166 -1.97 12.79 -24.46
N ALA A 167 -2.94 11.88 -24.38
CA ALA A 167 -3.89 11.82 -23.27
C ALA A 167 -3.28 11.09 -22.06
N ARG A 168 -3.21 11.78 -20.89
CA ARG A 168 -2.61 11.23 -19.66
C ARG A 168 -3.57 11.32 -18.48
N GLU A 169 -3.73 10.21 -17.76
CA GLU A 169 -4.40 10.21 -16.45
C GLU A 169 -3.45 10.75 -15.37
N VAL A 170 -3.89 11.77 -14.64
CA VAL A 170 -3.11 12.40 -13.57
C VAL A 170 -3.82 12.24 -12.23
N LYS A 171 -3.06 11.87 -11.19
CA LYS A 171 -3.56 11.86 -9.81
C LYS A 171 -3.66 13.29 -9.30
N LEU A 172 -4.72 14.01 -9.67
CA LEU A 172 -4.82 15.46 -9.54
C LEU A 172 -4.35 15.97 -8.17
N TYR A 173 -4.95 15.51 -7.06
CA TYR A 173 -4.56 15.94 -5.71
C TYR A 173 -3.09 15.65 -5.37
N GLU A 174 -2.58 14.44 -5.63
CA GLU A 174 -1.16 14.07 -5.38
C GLU A 174 -0.20 14.96 -6.19
N THR A 175 -0.54 15.26 -7.44
CA THR A 175 0.26 16.14 -8.30
C THR A 175 0.15 17.63 -7.93
N MET A 176 -1.05 18.12 -7.55
CA MET A 176 -1.24 19.49 -7.09
C MET A 176 -0.48 19.73 -5.79
N THR A 177 -0.52 18.80 -4.83
CA THR A 177 0.26 18.91 -3.59
C THR A 177 1.76 18.91 -3.85
N ARG A 178 2.28 18.11 -4.79
CA ARG A 178 3.70 18.18 -5.17
C ARG A 178 4.09 19.52 -5.83
N ILE A 179 3.29 20.01 -6.79
CA ILE A 179 3.56 21.28 -7.49
C ILE A 179 3.51 22.46 -6.51
N ILE A 180 2.48 22.50 -5.65
CA ILE A 180 2.30 23.55 -4.65
C ILE A 180 3.38 23.48 -3.56
N ALA A 181 3.78 22.27 -3.13
CA ALA A 181 4.93 22.13 -2.23
C ALA A 181 6.22 22.69 -2.84
N GLY A 182 6.47 22.45 -4.14
CA GLY A 182 7.57 23.06 -4.90
C GLY A 182 7.50 24.59 -4.93
N VAL A 183 6.37 25.16 -5.39
CA VAL A 183 6.16 26.62 -5.48
C VAL A 183 6.27 27.29 -4.11
N THR A 184 5.66 26.71 -3.09
CA THR A 184 5.76 27.19 -1.71
C THR A 184 7.21 27.10 -1.20
N ALA A 185 7.91 25.98 -1.41
CA ALA A 185 9.33 25.84 -1.01
C ALA A 185 10.23 26.86 -1.74
N ARG A 186 9.96 27.16 -3.03
CA ARG A 186 10.69 28.17 -3.81
C ARG A 186 10.58 29.56 -3.19
N VAL A 187 9.38 29.93 -2.72
CA VAL A 187 9.13 31.23 -2.07
C VAL A 187 9.64 31.29 -0.62
N ILE A 188 9.74 30.14 0.06
CA ILE A 188 10.16 30.10 1.47
C ILE A 188 11.68 29.94 1.65
N LEU A 189 12.31 29.09 0.85
CA LEU A 189 13.69 28.63 1.02
C LEU A 189 14.55 28.74 -0.25
N GLY A 190 13.94 29.01 -1.41
CA GLY A 190 14.63 29.10 -2.69
C GLY A 190 14.82 27.75 -3.42
N THR A 191 15.42 27.81 -4.61
CA THR A 191 15.50 26.71 -5.59
C THR A 191 16.12 25.42 -5.06
N ALA A 192 17.08 25.52 -4.15
CA ALA A 192 17.77 24.35 -3.59
C ALA A 192 16.82 23.40 -2.84
N PHE A 193 15.75 23.94 -2.24
CA PHE A 193 14.77 23.18 -1.48
C PHE A 193 13.50 22.87 -2.29
N SER A 194 13.16 23.67 -3.30
CA SER A 194 12.02 23.35 -4.18
C SER A 194 12.29 22.21 -5.15
N ARG A 195 13.57 21.89 -5.42
CA ARG A 195 13.97 20.80 -6.32
C ARG A 195 14.56 19.56 -5.60
N ASP A 196 14.52 19.54 -4.27
CA ASP A 196 14.91 18.39 -3.43
C ASP A 196 13.65 17.56 -3.09
N GLU A 197 13.53 16.37 -3.66
CA GLU A 197 12.36 15.49 -3.47
C GLU A 197 12.20 15.02 -2.03
N ASP A 198 13.30 14.59 -1.41
CA ASP A 198 13.31 14.11 -0.02
C ASP A 198 12.89 15.24 0.92
N PHE A 199 13.33 16.46 0.64
CA PHE A 199 12.88 17.64 1.36
C PHE A 199 11.40 17.98 1.11
N LEU A 200 10.90 17.91 -0.13
CA LEU A 200 9.49 18.18 -0.43
C LEU A 200 8.55 17.17 0.24
N GLU A 201 8.88 15.89 0.21
CA GLU A 201 8.12 14.85 0.91
C GLU A 201 8.18 15.03 2.43
N LEU A 202 9.35 15.35 2.98
CA LEU A 202 9.54 15.65 4.39
C LEU A 202 8.77 16.90 4.85
N SER A 203 8.81 17.98 4.06
CA SER A 203 8.09 19.23 4.31
C SER A 203 6.57 19.00 4.30
N THR A 204 6.07 18.28 3.29
CA THR A 204 4.65 17.90 3.17
C THR A 204 4.21 17.04 4.35
N ALA A 205 5.01 16.04 4.74
CA ALA A 205 4.73 15.18 5.89
C ALA A 205 4.73 15.96 7.23
N CYS A 206 5.68 16.88 7.42
CA CYS A 206 5.70 17.77 8.59
C CYS A 206 4.48 18.70 8.65
N ALA A 207 4.02 19.22 7.50
CA ALA A 207 2.79 20.01 7.40
C ALA A 207 1.53 19.18 7.71
N GLN A 208 1.50 17.89 7.36
CA GLN A 208 0.40 16.97 7.70
C GLN A 208 0.40 16.57 9.18
N ASP A 209 1.58 16.37 9.77
CA ASP A 209 1.73 15.90 11.16
C ASP A 209 1.23 16.89 12.21
N LEU A 210 1.31 18.20 11.94
CA LEU A 210 0.95 19.25 12.87
C LEU A 210 -0.55 19.21 13.24
N PRO A 211 -1.52 19.22 12.30
CA PRO A 211 -2.94 19.08 12.62
C PRO A 211 -3.30 17.69 13.16
N VAL A 212 -2.69 16.61 12.66
CA VAL A 212 -2.89 15.23 13.18
C VAL A 212 -2.57 15.18 14.68
N SER A 213 -1.36 15.64 15.03
CA SER A 213 -0.87 15.65 16.40
C SER A 213 -1.71 16.55 17.30
N ALA A 214 -2.10 17.73 16.81
CA ALA A 214 -2.97 18.64 17.53
C ALA A 214 -4.32 17.99 17.84
N GLN A 215 -4.97 17.39 16.85
CA GLN A 215 -6.26 16.73 17.02
C GLN A 215 -6.17 15.59 18.05
N MET A 216 -5.17 14.70 17.96
CA MET A 216 -4.97 13.63 18.94
C MET A 216 -4.81 14.17 20.37
N LEU A 217 -4.04 15.25 20.54
CA LEU A 217 -3.85 15.91 21.83
C LEU A 217 -5.10 16.59 22.38
N MET A 218 -6.04 16.99 21.54
CA MET A 218 -7.26 17.64 22.00
C MET A 218 -8.22 16.67 22.71
N PHE A 219 -8.16 15.36 22.43
CA PHE A 219 -8.86 14.32 23.21
C PHE A 219 -8.17 13.97 24.53
N VAL A 220 -6.87 14.27 24.65
CA VAL A 220 -6.15 14.07 25.91
C VAL A 220 -6.59 15.11 26.93
N TRP A 221 -6.89 14.65 28.15
CA TRP A 221 -7.19 15.50 29.30
C TRP A 221 -6.06 16.53 29.54
N LYS A 222 -6.38 17.83 29.64
CA LYS A 222 -5.36 18.91 29.64
C LYS A 222 -4.18 18.71 30.63
N PRO A 223 -4.37 18.25 31.88
CA PRO A 223 -3.28 17.93 32.81
C PRO A 223 -2.40 16.73 32.39
N LEU A 224 -2.93 15.79 31.60
CA LEU A 224 -2.18 14.64 31.07
C LEU A 224 -1.42 14.96 29.78
N ARG A 225 -1.75 16.05 29.07
CA ARG A 225 -1.09 16.43 27.81
C ARG A 225 0.44 16.52 27.92
N PRO A 226 1.05 17.10 28.97
CA PRO A 226 2.52 17.11 29.10
C PRO A 226 3.16 15.70 29.13
N LEU A 227 2.43 14.69 29.62
CA LEU A 227 2.91 13.31 29.75
C LEU A 227 2.60 12.47 28.50
N VAL A 228 1.46 12.69 27.86
CA VAL A 228 1.03 11.96 26.65
C VAL A 228 1.61 12.57 25.37
N ALA A 229 1.87 13.88 25.33
CA ALA A 229 2.37 14.55 24.13
C ALA A 229 3.73 14.05 23.63
N PRO A 230 4.72 13.72 24.47
CA PRO A 230 5.96 13.10 24.00
C PRO A 230 5.74 11.82 23.18
N LEU A 231 4.70 11.03 23.51
CA LEU A 231 4.33 9.81 22.79
C LEU A 231 3.55 10.11 21.50
N VAL A 232 2.46 10.88 21.61
CA VAL A 232 1.60 11.24 20.46
C VAL A 232 2.39 12.01 19.39
N THR A 233 3.27 12.91 19.81
CA THR A 233 4.09 13.73 18.90
C THR A 233 5.41 13.06 18.51
N LEU A 234 5.67 11.79 18.87
CA LEU A 234 6.99 11.17 18.65
C LEU A 234 7.36 11.09 17.17
N ALA A 235 6.43 10.62 16.32
CA ALA A 235 6.63 10.56 14.87
C ALA A 235 6.78 11.97 14.27
N ALA A 236 5.86 12.87 14.63
CA ALA A 236 5.87 14.27 14.21
C ALA A 236 7.17 15.00 14.56
N LYS A 237 7.65 14.86 15.81
CA LYS A 237 8.92 15.44 16.27
C LYS A 237 10.14 14.77 15.64
N THR A 238 10.05 13.50 15.25
CA THR A 238 11.14 12.82 14.53
C THR A 238 11.26 13.35 13.10
N ARG A 239 10.15 13.53 12.37
CA ARG A 239 10.14 14.21 11.07
C ARG A 239 10.53 15.68 11.21
N LEU A 240 10.02 16.40 12.20
CA LEU A 240 10.38 17.80 12.44
C LEU A 240 11.86 17.99 12.81
N ARG A 241 12.47 17.03 13.53
CA ARG A 241 13.94 16.99 13.75
C ARG A 241 14.71 16.74 12.45
N ARG A 242 14.19 15.93 11.52
CA ARG A 242 14.77 15.79 10.17
C ARG A 242 14.65 17.09 9.37
N TYR A 243 13.47 17.73 9.36
CA TYR A 243 13.23 19.01 8.68
C TYR A 243 14.16 20.12 9.20
N ARG A 244 14.33 20.21 10.53
CA ARG A 244 15.32 21.05 11.19
C ARG A 244 16.75 20.76 10.72
N ARG A 245 17.15 19.48 10.62
CA ARG A 245 18.50 19.09 10.14
C ARG A 245 18.72 19.49 8.68
N ALA A 246 17.71 19.35 7.82
CA ALA A 246 17.82 19.72 6.40
C ALA A 246 18.02 21.24 6.21
N ILE A 247 17.30 22.06 6.97
CA ILE A 247 17.34 23.53 6.83
C ILE A 247 18.48 24.18 7.64
N ALA A 248 18.98 23.53 8.69
CA ALA A 248 20.01 24.11 9.58
C ALA A 248 21.29 24.60 8.86
N PRO A 249 21.88 23.90 7.87
CA PRO A 249 23.04 24.40 7.14
C PRO A 249 22.75 25.74 6.45
N GLU A 250 21.58 25.88 5.83
CA GLU A 250 21.17 27.09 5.12
C GLU A 250 20.89 28.27 6.07
N VAL A 251 20.24 28.00 7.20
CA VAL A 251 20.02 29.00 8.27
C VAL A 251 21.35 29.53 8.79
N HIS A 252 22.29 28.63 9.13
CA HIS A 252 23.61 29.03 9.62
C HIS A 252 24.40 29.80 8.56
N ARG A 253 24.37 29.37 7.28
CA ARG A 253 25.02 30.05 6.16
C ARG A 253 24.52 31.49 6.01
N ARG A 254 23.19 31.70 6.04
CA ARG A 254 22.57 33.03 5.89
C ARG A 254 22.80 33.94 7.09
N LEU A 255 22.76 33.40 8.32
CA LEU A 255 23.11 34.16 9.53
C LEU A 255 24.57 34.60 9.51
N ALA A 256 25.50 33.71 9.15
CA ALA A 256 26.92 34.04 9.01
C ALA A 256 27.15 35.09 7.90
N ALA A 257 26.44 35.00 6.77
CA ALA A 257 26.51 35.98 5.68
C ALA A 257 25.88 37.34 6.05
N TRP A 258 24.87 37.37 6.92
CA TRP A 258 24.35 38.61 7.50
C TRP A 258 25.38 39.25 8.43
N ASP A 259 25.95 38.46 9.37
CA ASP A 259 26.92 38.96 10.35
C ASP A 259 28.26 39.36 9.72
N ALA A 260 28.65 38.75 8.59
CA ALA A 260 29.77 39.22 7.77
C ALA A 260 29.47 40.60 7.16
N ARG A 261 28.34 40.74 6.46
CA ARG A 261 27.95 42.03 5.86
C ARG A 261 27.71 43.13 6.88
N ALA A 262 27.27 42.80 8.10
CA ALA A 262 27.17 43.77 9.19
C ALA A 262 28.54 44.30 9.66
N ARG A 263 29.60 43.48 9.58
CA ARG A 263 31.00 43.93 9.80
C ARG A 263 31.53 44.75 8.63
N ASP A 264 31.21 44.33 7.40
CA ASP A 264 31.65 45.02 6.18
C ASP A 264 30.87 46.33 5.90
N ALA A 265 29.70 46.52 6.53
CA ALA A 265 28.84 47.69 6.36
C ALA A 265 29.42 48.99 6.95
N GLU A 266 30.43 48.91 7.82
CA GLU A 266 31.25 50.08 8.17
C GLU A 266 32.02 50.64 6.95
N GLY A 267 32.10 49.87 5.85
CA GLY A 267 32.68 50.24 4.56
C GLY A 267 31.69 50.46 3.39
N GLY A 268 30.37 50.50 3.63
CA GLY A 268 29.40 50.98 2.62
C GLY A 268 28.96 50.00 1.51
N GLY A 269 28.99 48.69 1.76
CA GLY A 269 28.47 47.67 0.82
C GLY A 269 26.93 47.56 0.80
N GLY A 270 26.31 47.66 -0.38
CA GLY A 270 24.85 47.65 -0.54
C GLY A 270 24.18 46.27 -0.47
N ASP A 271 22.86 46.25 -0.21
CA ASP A 271 22.01 45.07 0.10
C ASP A 271 21.69 44.16 -1.14
N GLY A 272 22.51 44.22 -2.19
CA GLY A 272 22.16 43.79 -3.55
C GLY A 272 22.31 42.30 -3.88
N ASN A 273 22.63 41.43 -2.91
CA ASN A 273 22.89 39.99 -3.16
C ASN A 273 22.18 39.06 -2.16
N GLU A 274 21.07 39.52 -1.57
CA GLU A 274 20.23 38.70 -0.69
C GLU A 274 19.22 37.85 -1.46
N PRO A 275 19.00 36.58 -1.07
CA PRO A 275 17.87 35.79 -1.58
C PRO A 275 16.54 36.49 -1.31
N ASN A 276 15.68 36.61 -2.32
CA ASN A 276 14.37 37.22 -2.20
C ASN A 276 13.30 36.21 -1.74
N ASP A 277 13.51 35.60 -0.57
CA ASP A 277 12.65 34.56 -0.02
C ASP A 277 12.27 34.80 1.46
N PHE A 278 11.29 34.02 1.94
CA PHE A 278 10.75 34.17 3.29
C PHE A 278 11.79 33.97 4.41
N LEU A 279 12.70 33.00 4.25
CA LEU A 279 13.74 32.74 5.24
C LEU A 279 14.66 33.96 5.38
N GLN A 280 15.08 34.57 4.27
CA GLN A 280 15.93 35.75 4.31
C GLN A 280 15.22 36.96 4.94
N TRP A 281 13.96 37.22 4.57
CA TRP A 281 13.21 38.32 5.18
C TRP A 281 12.96 38.09 6.68
N THR A 282 12.78 36.83 7.09
CA THR A 282 12.63 36.45 8.50
C THR A 282 13.94 36.66 9.28
N ILE A 283 15.09 36.31 8.69
CA ILE A 283 16.41 36.59 9.27
C ILE A 283 16.64 38.10 9.40
N ARG A 284 16.38 38.88 8.35
CA ARG A 284 16.45 40.36 8.38
C ARG A 284 15.58 40.92 9.51
N HIS A 285 14.31 40.51 9.59
CA HIS A 285 13.38 41.01 10.59
C HIS A 285 13.80 40.63 12.02
N ALA A 286 14.29 39.41 12.23
CA ALA A 286 14.81 38.95 13.51
C ALA A 286 16.06 39.75 13.93
N LYS A 287 17.06 39.89 13.05
CA LYS A 287 18.28 40.66 13.34
C LYS A 287 17.97 42.13 13.64
N GLN A 288 17.00 42.73 12.93
CA GLN A 288 16.53 44.09 13.17
C GLN A 288 15.74 44.26 14.48
N SER A 289 15.20 43.20 15.08
CA SER A 289 14.49 43.31 16.38
C SER A 289 15.45 43.44 17.56
N GLY A 290 16.75 43.15 17.38
CA GLY A 290 17.77 43.19 18.44
C GLY A 290 17.66 42.08 19.49
N ASP A 291 16.65 41.21 19.40
CA ASP A 291 16.41 40.10 20.32
C ASP A 291 17.06 38.81 19.79
N PRO A 292 18.12 38.28 20.46
CA PRO A 292 18.82 37.08 19.98
C PRO A 292 17.94 35.84 19.86
N THR A 293 16.85 35.76 20.62
CA THR A 293 15.93 34.61 20.56
C THR A 293 15.19 34.52 19.23
N MET A 294 15.03 35.65 18.53
CA MET A 294 14.29 35.75 17.29
C MET A 294 15.01 35.14 16.08
N TRP A 295 16.33 34.94 16.17
CA TRP A 295 17.17 34.30 15.15
C TRP A 295 17.78 32.96 15.59
N GLU A 296 17.30 32.38 16.69
CA GLU A 296 17.62 30.99 17.02
C GLU A 296 17.11 30.02 15.94
N LEU A 297 17.87 28.94 15.70
CA LEU A 297 17.59 27.97 14.64
C LEU A 297 16.17 27.38 14.73
N ASP A 298 15.71 27.00 15.92
CA ASP A 298 14.39 26.39 16.12
C ASP A 298 13.24 27.40 15.90
N MET A 299 13.48 28.69 16.16
CA MET A 299 12.53 29.77 15.89
C MET A 299 12.42 30.05 14.38
N LEU A 300 13.55 30.13 13.68
CA LEU A 300 13.58 30.33 12.22
C LEU A 300 12.98 29.13 11.47
N VAL A 301 13.36 27.90 11.83
CA VAL A 301 12.80 26.65 11.26
C VAL A 301 11.30 26.59 11.53
N GLY A 302 10.85 26.90 12.75
CA GLY A 302 9.44 26.92 13.11
C GLY A 302 8.60 27.91 12.30
N ARG A 303 9.13 29.11 12.02
CA ARG A 303 8.46 30.11 11.16
C ARG A 303 8.28 29.61 9.73
N THR A 304 9.29 28.95 9.14
CA THR A 304 9.16 28.34 7.80
C THR A 304 8.12 27.23 7.78
N LEU A 305 8.07 26.37 8.81
CA LEU A 305 7.07 25.31 8.93
C LEU A 305 5.64 25.87 9.02
N MET A 306 5.44 26.94 9.80
CA MET A 306 4.11 27.54 9.94
C MET A 306 3.57 28.11 8.62
N LEU A 307 4.44 28.66 7.77
CA LEU A 307 4.05 29.12 6.44
C LEU A 307 3.83 27.95 5.47
N ASN A 308 4.69 26.92 5.50
CA ASN A 308 4.49 25.66 4.75
C ASN A 308 3.14 25.00 5.08
N PHE A 309 2.80 24.89 6.36
CA PHE A 309 1.53 24.34 6.82
C PHE A 309 0.32 25.12 6.27
N ALA A 310 0.37 26.46 6.31
CA ALA A 310 -0.72 27.30 5.83
C ALA A 310 -0.90 27.22 4.31
N ALA A 311 0.19 27.22 3.55
CA ALA A 311 0.17 27.25 2.09
C ALA A 311 -0.18 25.89 1.47
N ILE A 312 0.55 24.82 1.80
CA ILE A 312 0.50 23.56 1.03
C ILE A 312 -0.90 22.95 1.01
N HIS A 313 -1.54 22.77 2.17
CA HIS A 313 -2.81 22.04 2.25
C HIS A 313 -3.99 22.82 1.67
N THR A 314 -4.13 24.09 2.03
CA THR A 314 -5.29 24.89 1.62
C THR A 314 -5.23 25.25 0.13
N SER A 315 -4.05 25.58 -0.40
CA SER A 315 -3.85 25.75 -1.84
C SER A 315 -4.09 24.43 -2.60
N SER A 316 -3.58 23.28 -2.12
CA SER A 316 -3.79 21.99 -2.80
C SER A 316 -5.26 21.64 -2.99
N LEU A 317 -6.06 21.84 -1.95
CA LEU A 317 -7.50 21.58 -1.98
C LEU A 317 -8.23 22.56 -2.90
N THR A 318 -7.94 23.86 -2.78
CA THR A 318 -8.55 24.90 -3.62
C THR A 318 -8.23 24.70 -5.11
N GLN A 319 -6.98 24.38 -5.44
CA GLN A 319 -6.55 24.13 -6.81
C GLN A 319 -7.16 22.84 -7.38
N THR A 320 -7.20 21.77 -6.58
CA THR A 320 -7.81 20.49 -6.98
C THR A 320 -9.30 20.69 -7.27
N ALA A 321 -10.02 21.40 -6.42
CA ALA A 321 -11.41 21.77 -6.65
C ALA A 321 -11.55 22.59 -7.94
N ALA A 322 -10.77 23.66 -8.12
CA ALA A 322 -10.90 24.55 -9.28
C ALA A 322 -10.65 23.82 -10.62
N VAL A 323 -9.72 22.87 -10.65
CA VAL A 323 -9.46 22.04 -11.84
C VAL A 323 -10.58 21.01 -12.08
N LEU A 324 -11.21 20.48 -11.02
CA LEU A 324 -12.37 19.57 -11.15
C LEU A 324 -13.63 20.31 -11.59
N GLU A 325 -13.90 21.50 -11.06
CA GLU A 325 -15.02 22.33 -11.51
C GLU A 325 -14.83 22.81 -12.95
N LEU A 326 -13.58 23.13 -13.35
CA LEU A 326 -13.26 23.43 -14.74
C LEU A 326 -13.44 22.21 -15.66
N ALA A 327 -13.15 21.00 -15.18
CA ALA A 327 -13.42 19.75 -15.89
C ALA A 327 -14.92 19.42 -15.99
N ALA A 328 -15.72 19.86 -15.01
CA ALA A 328 -17.17 19.68 -14.97
C ALA A 328 -17.97 20.81 -15.66
N SER A 329 -17.29 21.89 -16.05
CA SER A 329 -17.86 23.03 -16.78
C SER A 329 -18.01 22.73 -18.27
N ASP A 330 -18.83 23.52 -18.96
CA ASP A 330 -18.87 23.52 -20.43
C ASP A 330 -17.48 23.88 -21.00
N ALA A 331 -17.11 23.24 -22.12
CA ALA A 331 -15.84 23.48 -22.81
C ALA A 331 -15.64 24.96 -23.22
N CYS A 332 -16.72 25.74 -23.38
CA CYS A 332 -16.66 27.18 -23.61
C CYS A 332 -15.95 27.92 -22.46
N VAL A 333 -16.09 27.47 -21.21
CA VAL A 333 -15.45 28.09 -20.05
C VAL A 333 -13.94 27.99 -20.16
N ALA A 334 -13.41 26.80 -20.46
CA ALA A 334 -11.98 26.59 -20.65
C ALA A 334 -11.44 27.39 -21.85
N ALA A 335 -12.20 27.49 -22.94
CA ALA A 335 -11.85 28.30 -24.11
C ALA A 335 -11.81 29.81 -23.79
N GLU A 336 -12.78 30.33 -23.03
CA GLU A 336 -12.83 31.73 -22.60
C GLU A 336 -11.70 32.08 -21.63
N LEU A 337 -11.37 31.20 -20.68
CA LEU A 337 -10.20 31.35 -19.84
C LEU A 337 -8.91 31.36 -20.67
N ARG A 338 -8.78 30.46 -21.64
CA ARG A 338 -7.62 30.39 -22.54
C ARG A 338 -7.48 31.67 -23.36
N ALA A 339 -8.58 32.24 -23.84
CA ALA A 339 -8.59 33.52 -24.54
C ALA A 339 -8.17 34.70 -23.64
N GLU A 340 -8.74 34.81 -22.42
CA GLU A 340 -8.37 35.84 -21.45
C GLU A 340 -6.87 35.77 -21.09
N VAL A 341 -6.41 34.59 -20.67
CA VAL A 341 -5.03 34.40 -20.21
C VAL A 341 -4.04 34.66 -21.36
N SER A 342 -4.33 34.16 -22.57
CA SER A 342 -3.46 34.38 -23.74
C SER A 342 -3.35 35.86 -24.10
N ALA A 343 -4.48 36.59 -24.14
CA ALA A 343 -4.48 38.01 -24.46
C ALA A 343 -3.73 38.84 -23.41
N VAL A 344 -3.98 38.59 -22.12
CA VAL A 344 -3.38 39.32 -21.00
C VAL A 344 -1.86 39.04 -20.88
N VAL A 345 -1.43 37.80 -21.13
CA VAL A 345 0.01 37.45 -21.15
C VAL A 345 0.70 37.99 -22.40
N ALA A 346 0.03 38.07 -23.55
CA ALA A 346 0.60 38.67 -24.76
C ALA A 346 0.78 40.20 -24.63
N GLU A 347 -0.16 40.91 -23.99
CA GLU A 347 -0.10 42.37 -23.81
C GLU A 347 0.96 42.80 -22.77
N HIS A 348 1.12 42.05 -21.67
CA HIS A 348 1.88 42.48 -20.48
C HIS A 348 2.91 41.47 -19.95
N GLY A 349 3.08 40.30 -20.58
CA GLY A 349 3.88 39.21 -20.04
C GLY A 349 3.32 38.65 -18.73
N TRP A 350 4.13 37.89 -18.00
CA TRP A 350 3.79 37.39 -16.67
C TRP A 350 4.20 38.42 -15.60
N THR A 351 3.25 39.25 -15.16
CA THR A 351 3.47 40.24 -14.09
C THR A 351 2.30 40.25 -13.10
N LYS A 352 2.51 40.85 -11.92
CA LYS A 352 1.44 41.13 -10.95
C LYS A 352 0.29 41.96 -11.55
N ARG A 353 0.57 42.82 -12.55
CA ARG A 353 -0.45 43.59 -13.27
C ARG A 353 -1.27 42.70 -14.20
N SER A 354 -0.62 41.78 -14.91
CA SER A 354 -1.27 40.79 -15.78
C SER A 354 -2.19 39.89 -14.96
N LEU A 355 -1.70 39.32 -13.85
CA LEU A 355 -2.48 38.45 -12.96
C LEU A 355 -3.66 39.17 -12.27
N ALA A 356 -3.63 40.50 -12.19
CA ALA A 356 -4.77 41.31 -11.74
C ALA A 356 -5.83 41.54 -12.83
N ARG A 357 -5.47 41.44 -14.12
CA ARG A 357 -6.37 41.56 -15.29
C ARG A 357 -7.04 40.25 -15.71
N MET A 358 -6.59 39.11 -15.20
CA MET A 358 -7.27 37.82 -15.39
C MET A 358 -8.49 37.75 -14.47
N GLU A 359 -9.60 38.32 -14.91
CA GLU A 359 -10.81 38.53 -14.10
C GLU A 359 -11.75 37.31 -14.13
N LYS A 360 -11.85 36.61 -15.26
CA LYS A 360 -12.60 35.36 -15.39
C LYS A 360 -11.89 34.20 -14.68
N LEU A 361 -10.57 34.09 -14.82
CA LEU A 361 -9.79 33.07 -14.11
C LEU A 361 -9.81 33.28 -12.58
N ASP A 362 -9.84 34.54 -12.16
CA ASP A 362 -10.06 34.92 -10.76
C ASP A 362 -11.47 34.56 -10.27
N SER A 363 -12.50 34.75 -11.11
CA SER A 363 -13.87 34.33 -10.81
C SER A 363 -13.97 32.82 -10.61
N VAL A 364 -13.32 32.01 -11.45
CA VAL A 364 -13.31 30.54 -11.33
C VAL A 364 -12.67 30.09 -10.02
N LEU A 365 -11.53 30.65 -9.62
CA LEU A 365 -10.90 30.37 -8.33
C LEU A 365 -11.79 30.80 -7.14
N ARG A 366 -12.43 31.97 -7.26
CA ARG A 366 -13.29 32.52 -6.22
C ARG A 366 -14.58 31.73 -6.04
N GLU A 367 -15.20 31.28 -7.13
CA GLU A 367 -16.37 30.41 -7.12
C GLU A 367 -16.01 29.01 -6.60
N SER A 368 -14.87 28.46 -7.03
CA SER A 368 -14.41 27.17 -6.51
C SER A 368 -14.15 27.23 -5.01
N ALA A 369 -13.58 28.33 -4.51
CA ALA A 369 -13.35 28.53 -3.08
C ALA A 369 -14.61 28.92 -2.29
N ARG A 370 -15.69 29.34 -2.97
CA ARG A 370 -17.02 29.52 -2.38
C ARG A 370 -17.67 28.16 -2.15
N LEU A 371 -17.83 27.38 -3.23
CA LEU A 371 -18.53 26.10 -3.24
C LEU A 371 -17.75 25.01 -2.50
N ASN A 372 -16.44 24.89 -2.75
CA ASN A 372 -15.57 23.90 -2.11
C ASN A 372 -14.74 24.50 -0.96
N SER A 373 -15.36 25.37 -0.15
CA SER A 373 -14.66 26.08 0.93
C SER A 373 -14.09 25.12 1.99
N VAL A 374 -12.77 25.15 2.17
CA VAL A 374 -12.10 24.48 3.30
C VAL A 374 -12.45 25.10 4.66
N VAL A 375 -13.04 26.31 4.69
CA VAL A 375 -13.48 27.00 5.89
C VAL A 375 -14.95 26.70 6.16
N THR A 376 -15.19 25.74 7.07
CA THR A 376 -16.55 25.37 7.51
C THR A 376 -17.10 26.35 8.55
N LEU A 377 -16.36 26.54 9.65
CA LEU A 377 -16.59 27.61 10.62
C LEU A 377 -15.64 28.78 10.33
N GLY A 378 -16.19 29.96 10.10
CA GLY A 378 -15.43 31.18 9.85
C GLY A 378 -14.92 31.78 11.15
N MET A 379 -13.63 32.10 11.22
CA MET A 379 -13.02 32.91 12.27
C MET A 379 -13.42 32.48 13.70
N GLU A 380 -12.80 31.43 14.24
CA GLU A 380 -12.97 31.15 15.67
C GLU A 380 -12.23 32.18 16.53
N ARG A 381 -12.91 32.77 17.52
CA ARG A 381 -12.31 33.61 18.57
C ARG A 381 -12.72 33.14 19.95
N LYS A 382 -11.81 33.24 20.92
CA LYS A 382 -12.06 32.85 22.31
C LYS A 382 -12.42 34.05 23.16
N VAL A 383 -13.51 33.96 23.93
CA VAL A 383 -13.91 34.99 24.91
C VAL A 383 -12.88 35.02 26.03
N VAL A 384 -12.12 36.11 26.12
CA VAL A 384 -11.05 36.31 27.11
C VAL A 384 -11.43 37.33 28.18
N ALA A 385 -12.38 38.23 27.89
CA ALA A 385 -12.93 39.21 28.82
C ALA A 385 -13.38 38.58 30.16
N ALA A 386 -13.03 39.23 31.28
CA ALA A 386 -13.26 38.68 32.62
C ALA A 386 -14.74 38.40 32.92
N GLY A 387 -15.63 39.30 32.51
CA GLY A 387 -17.08 39.19 32.68
C GLY A 387 -17.82 38.48 31.55
N GLY A 388 -17.12 37.85 30.59
CA GLY A 388 -17.72 37.38 29.35
C GLY A 388 -17.99 38.51 28.35
N VAL A 389 -18.82 38.24 27.34
CA VAL A 389 -19.20 39.21 26.29
C VAL A 389 -20.69 39.06 25.96
N THR A 390 -21.37 40.17 25.64
CA THR A 390 -22.79 40.17 25.24
C THR A 390 -22.91 40.70 23.80
N THR A 391 -23.59 39.95 22.93
CA THR A 391 -23.80 40.31 21.52
C THR A 391 -24.98 41.28 21.33
N PRO A 392 -25.15 41.91 20.15
CA PRO A 392 -26.27 42.81 19.86
C PRO A 392 -27.67 42.17 20.03
N SER A 393 -27.83 40.86 19.80
CA SER A 393 -29.07 40.12 20.09
C SER A 393 -29.30 39.83 21.57
N GLY A 394 -28.44 40.32 22.47
CA GLY A 394 -28.54 40.12 23.92
C GLY A 394 -27.97 38.79 24.41
N LEU A 395 -27.34 38.00 23.52
CA LEU A 395 -26.72 36.74 23.91
C LEU A 395 -25.46 36.97 24.74
N HIS A 396 -25.43 36.45 25.96
CA HIS A 396 -24.23 36.45 26.79
C HIS A 396 -23.40 35.16 26.61
N VAL A 397 -22.13 35.30 26.23
CA VAL A 397 -21.15 34.20 26.13
C VAL A 397 -20.08 34.39 27.22
N PRO A 398 -19.93 33.46 28.18
CA PRO A 398 -19.00 33.63 29.28
C PRO A 398 -17.54 33.43 28.85
N ARG A 399 -16.62 33.90 29.70
CA ARG A 399 -15.18 33.72 29.55
C ARG A 399 -14.82 32.25 29.29
N GLY A 400 -13.97 32.01 28.30
CA GLY A 400 -13.54 30.69 27.87
C GLY A 400 -14.42 30.05 26.80
N GLY A 401 -15.62 30.60 26.52
CA GLY A 401 -16.41 30.24 25.34
C GLY A 401 -15.69 30.58 24.04
N VAL A 402 -16.08 29.93 22.94
CA VAL A 402 -15.55 30.20 21.59
C VAL A 402 -16.71 30.66 20.70
N VAL A 403 -16.45 31.67 19.89
CA VAL A 403 -17.42 32.37 19.03
C VAL A 403 -16.93 32.30 17.59
N CYS A 404 -17.83 32.04 16.64
CA CYS A 404 -17.51 31.84 15.22
C CYS A 404 -18.62 32.37 14.29
N LEU A 405 -18.31 32.43 13.00
CA LEU A 405 -19.19 32.89 11.93
C LEU A 405 -19.60 31.72 10.99
N PRO A 406 -20.78 31.78 10.36
CA PRO A 406 -21.35 30.70 9.55
C PRO A 406 -20.77 30.68 8.13
N ALA A 407 -19.46 30.48 7.99
CA ALA A 407 -18.78 30.54 6.69
C ALA A 407 -19.38 29.59 5.65
N TYR A 408 -19.51 28.29 5.96
CA TYR A 408 -20.11 27.33 5.02
C TYR A 408 -21.53 27.72 4.63
N GLY A 409 -22.38 28.02 5.61
CA GLY A 409 -23.79 28.37 5.39
C GLY A 409 -23.98 29.63 4.55
N VAL A 410 -23.18 30.68 4.77
CA VAL A 410 -23.23 31.94 4.00
C VAL A 410 -22.71 31.75 2.57
N LEU A 411 -21.68 30.92 2.38
CA LEU A 411 -21.16 30.61 1.04
C LEU A 411 -22.15 29.76 0.21
N HIS A 412 -23.06 29.04 0.87
CA HIS A 412 -24.13 28.21 0.28
C HIS A 412 -25.54 28.80 0.51
N ASP A 413 -25.66 30.11 0.74
CA ASP A 413 -26.95 30.77 0.93
C ASP A 413 -27.45 31.38 -0.39
N ASP A 414 -28.56 30.88 -0.94
CA ASP A 414 -29.21 31.44 -2.14
C ASP A 414 -29.58 32.93 -1.99
N ALA A 415 -29.80 33.41 -0.75
CA ALA A 415 -30.06 34.83 -0.48
C ALA A 415 -28.82 35.72 -0.62
N VAL A 416 -27.62 35.13 -0.65
CA VAL A 416 -26.32 35.79 -0.79
C VAL A 416 -25.71 35.51 -2.17
N TYR A 417 -25.89 34.28 -2.66
CA TYR A 417 -25.36 33.79 -3.93
C TYR A 417 -26.48 33.07 -4.70
N PRO A 418 -27.16 33.72 -5.67
CA PRO A 418 -28.24 33.09 -6.41
C PRO A 418 -27.82 31.76 -7.04
N ASP A 419 -28.54 30.68 -6.73
CA ASP A 419 -28.18 29.30 -7.06
C ASP A 419 -26.82 28.94 -6.45
N ALA A 420 -26.78 28.88 -5.11
CA ALA A 420 -25.56 28.77 -4.33
C ALA A 420 -24.92 27.38 -4.45
N GLU A 421 -25.71 26.33 -4.63
CA GLU A 421 -25.21 24.97 -4.84
C GLU A 421 -24.67 24.75 -6.28
N GLU A 422 -24.87 25.71 -7.19
CA GLU A 422 -24.35 25.64 -8.56
C GLU A 422 -22.98 26.33 -8.69
N PHE A 423 -22.03 25.65 -9.36
CA PHE A 423 -20.78 26.26 -9.78
C PHE A 423 -21.01 27.20 -10.97
N ARG A 424 -20.85 28.51 -10.73
CA ARG A 424 -20.97 29.55 -11.77
C ARG A 424 -19.64 30.22 -12.05
N SER A 425 -18.91 29.69 -13.03
CA SER A 425 -17.54 30.08 -13.44
C SER A 425 -17.29 31.59 -13.41
N PHE A 426 -18.23 32.38 -13.94
CA PHE A 426 -18.08 33.83 -14.15
C PHE A 426 -18.89 34.69 -13.16
N ARG A 427 -19.51 34.11 -12.13
CA ARG A 427 -20.31 34.80 -11.08
C ARG A 427 -19.66 36.10 -10.57
N PHE A 428 -18.34 36.07 -10.37
CA PHE A 428 -17.59 37.19 -9.80
C PHE A 428 -16.92 38.10 -10.83
N SER A 429 -16.84 37.71 -12.10
CA SER A 429 -16.44 38.59 -13.21
C SER A 429 -17.64 39.34 -13.78
N ASP A 430 -18.80 38.69 -13.89
CA ASP A 430 -20.04 39.29 -14.42
C ASP A 430 -20.51 40.42 -13.49
N ALA A 431 -20.39 40.22 -12.18
CA ALA A 431 -20.61 41.24 -11.15
C ALA A 431 -19.56 42.38 -11.13
N ARG A 432 -18.65 42.47 -12.12
CA ARG A 432 -17.74 43.60 -12.35
C ARG A 432 -18.04 44.36 -13.63
N VAL A 433 -18.94 43.84 -14.46
CA VAL A 433 -19.40 44.50 -15.68
C VAL A 433 -20.25 45.71 -15.27
N ASP A 434 -19.95 46.85 -15.90
CA ASP A 434 -20.58 48.15 -15.67
C ASP A 434 -22.08 48.08 -16.00
N ASP A 435 -22.95 48.49 -15.07
CA ASP A 435 -24.42 48.49 -15.25
C ASP A 435 -24.93 49.66 -16.12
N GLY A 436 -24.02 50.27 -16.89
CA GLY A 436 -24.28 51.42 -17.74
C GLY A 436 -24.28 52.75 -16.98
N ARG A 437 -23.91 52.75 -15.69
CA ARG A 437 -23.85 53.95 -14.84
C ARG A 437 -22.47 54.58 -14.76
N GLY A 438 -21.48 54.00 -15.44
CA GLY A 438 -20.17 54.59 -15.66
C GLY A 438 -19.06 53.85 -14.93
N ALA A 439 -17.88 53.85 -15.56
CA ALA A 439 -16.78 52.94 -15.30
C ALA A 439 -16.61 52.56 -13.82
N ALA A 440 -17.11 51.37 -13.46
CA ALA A 440 -17.02 50.81 -12.11
C ALA A 440 -15.60 51.00 -11.57
N SER A 441 -15.52 51.69 -10.42
CA SER A 441 -14.24 52.18 -9.90
C SER A 441 -13.28 51.01 -9.71
N TYR A 442 -11.97 51.28 -9.78
CA TYR A 442 -10.97 50.24 -9.51
C TYR A 442 -11.22 49.52 -8.18
N VAL A 443 -11.75 50.25 -7.18
CA VAL A 443 -12.16 49.72 -5.88
C VAL A 443 -13.34 48.75 -6.00
N GLU A 444 -14.37 49.08 -6.78
CA GLU A 444 -15.54 48.22 -6.97
C GLU A 444 -15.22 46.93 -7.72
N ARG A 445 -14.42 46.98 -8.78
CA ARG A 445 -13.95 45.78 -9.46
C ARG A 445 -13.08 44.90 -8.56
N ALA A 446 -12.21 45.52 -7.75
CA ALA A 446 -11.39 44.81 -6.76
C ALA A 446 -12.21 44.15 -5.64
N ARG A 447 -13.45 44.56 -5.36
CA ARG A 447 -14.32 43.90 -4.35
C ARG A 447 -14.60 42.44 -4.67
N ASN A 448 -14.65 42.09 -5.95
CA ASN A 448 -14.95 40.73 -6.39
C ASN A 448 -13.69 39.91 -6.74
N ALA A 449 -12.49 40.44 -6.54
CA ALA A 449 -11.24 39.72 -6.74
C ALA A 449 -11.08 38.56 -5.72
N PHE A 450 -10.53 37.42 -6.13
CA PHE A 450 -10.37 36.22 -5.30
C PHE A 450 -9.82 36.46 -3.88
N PRO A 451 -8.71 37.21 -3.66
CA PRO A 451 -8.20 37.48 -2.31
C PRO A 451 -9.00 38.54 -1.51
N THR A 452 -10.06 39.11 -2.08
CA THR A 452 -10.86 40.16 -1.43
C THR A 452 -11.97 39.56 -0.56
N THR A 453 -11.73 39.58 0.74
CA THR A 453 -12.69 39.17 1.78
C THR A 453 -13.86 40.13 1.90
N LYS A 454 -15.05 39.61 2.19
CA LYS A 454 -16.24 40.36 2.61
C LYS A 454 -16.95 39.60 3.73
N PRO A 455 -17.95 40.17 4.44
CA PRO A 455 -18.80 39.40 5.34
C PRO A 455 -19.47 38.18 4.65
N GLU A 456 -19.80 38.33 3.36
CA GLU A 456 -20.41 37.29 2.51
C GLU A 456 -19.38 36.28 1.96
N PHE A 457 -18.08 36.60 2.01
CA PHE A 457 -17.02 35.77 1.42
C PHE A 457 -15.89 35.53 2.42
N LEU A 458 -16.12 34.51 3.27
CA LEU A 458 -15.27 34.17 4.42
C LEU A 458 -14.22 33.08 4.15
N ALA A 459 -14.01 32.68 2.88
CA ALA A 459 -13.00 31.68 2.50
C ALA A 459 -11.56 32.03 2.95
N PHE A 460 -11.26 33.33 3.09
CA PHE A 460 -10.02 33.84 3.69
C PHE A 460 -10.24 34.55 5.04
N GLY A 461 -11.36 34.31 5.73
CA GLY A 461 -11.80 35.13 6.87
C GLY A 461 -12.19 36.55 6.45
N HIS A 462 -12.26 37.49 7.40
CA HIS A 462 -12.50 38.91 7.11
C HIS A 462 -11.88 39.85 8.17
N GLY A 463 -11.86 41.16 7.90
CA GLY A 463 -11.34 42.18 8.81
C GLY A 463 -9.86 41.98 9.19
N ARG A 464 -9.52 42.35 10.43
CA ARG A 464 -8.13 42.35 10.97
C ARG A 464 -7.45 40.98 10.95
N HIS A 465 -8.22 39.90 11.02
CA HIS A 465 -7.73 38.51 11.07
C HIS A 465 -8.04 37.74 9.78
N ALA A 466 -8.29 38.44 8.67
CA ALA A 466 -8.26 37.83 7.35
C ALA A 466 -6.89 37.18 7.08
N CYS A 467 -6.88 36.05 6.37
CA CYS A 467 -5.69 35.27 6.08
C CYS A 467 -4.55 36.18 5.55
N PRO A 468 -3.39 36.22 6.23
CA PRO A 468 -2.33 37.17 5.88
C PRO A 468 -1.67 36.82 4.54
N GLY A 469 -1.63 35.53 4.19
CA GLY A 469 -1.08 35.00 2.94
C GLY A 469 -2.04 34.97 1.75
N ARG A 470 -3.28 35.46 1.88
CA ARG A 470 -4.30 35.33 0.81
C ARG A 470 -3.89 35.93 -0.54
N PHE A 471 -3.07 36.99 -0.56
CA PHE A 471 -2.57 37.57 -1.80
C PHE A 471 -1.45 36.72 -2.44
N PHE A 472 -0.67 36.01 -1.63
CA PHE A 472 0.29 35.01 -2.12
C PHE A 472 -0.45 33.78 -2.67
N ALA A 473 -1.40 33.21 -1.93
CA ALA A 473 -2.23 32.10 -2.38
C ALA A 473 -2.98 32.45 -3.69
N ALA A 474 -3.54 33.66 -3.79
CA ALA A 474 -4.17 34.13 -5.02
C ALA A 474 -3.18 34.30 -6.19
N LEU A 475 -1.91 34.59 -5.93
CA LEU A 475 -0.88 34.64 -6.97
C LEU A 475 -0.51 33.23 -7.44
N GLU A 476 -0.20 32.34 -6.49
CA GLU A 476 0.15 30.93 -6.71
C GLU A 476 -0.94 30.19 -7.49
N LEU A 477 -2.17 30.18 -6.96
CA LEU A 477 -3.31 29.47 -7.56
C LEU A 477 -3.68 30.01 -8.95
N LYS A 478 -3.60 31.33 -9.16
CA LYS A 478 -3.80 31.92 -10.49
C LYS A 478 -2.73 31.46 -11.48
N MET A 479 -1.46 31.48 -11.09
CA MET A 479 -0.38 31.10 -11.99
C MET A 479 -0.44 29.62 -12.35
N ILE A 480 -0.77 28.75 -11.38
CA ILE A 480 -0.98 27.32 -11.63
C ILE A 480 -2.19 27.11 -12.56
N LEU A 481 -3.35 27.72 -12.29
CA LEU A 481 -4.54 27.53 -13.13
C LEU A 481 -4.36 28.12 -14.55
N ALA A 482 -3.73 29.29 -14.66
CA ALA A 482 -3.41 29.91 -15.94
C ALA A 482 -2.43 29.05 -16.75
N TYR A 483 -1.43 28.44 -16.09
CA TYR A 483 -0.53 27.51 -16.75
C TYR A 483 -1.24 26.24 -17.22
N ILE A 484 -2.15 25.67 -16.41
CA ILE A 484 -2.99 24.52 -16.82
C ILE A 484 -3.77 24.86 -18.09
N VAL A 485 -4.54 25.97 -18.06
CA VAL A 485 -5.41 26.39 -19.16
C VAL A 485 -4.65 26.67 -20.47
N LEU A 486 -3.43 27.19 -20.39
CA LEU A 486 -2.60 27.46 -21.56
C LEU A 486 -1.96 26.22 -22.18
N ASN A 487 -1.54 25.24 -21.37
CA ASN A 487 -0.65 24.16 -21.82
C ASN A 487 -1.33 22.79 -21.89
N TYR A 488 -2.53 22.62 -21.33
CA TYR A 488 -3.23 21.34 -21.27
C TYR A 488 -4.70 21.47 -21.65
N ASP A 489 -5.22 20.45 -22.34
CA ASP A 489 -6.65 20.23 -22.51
C ASP A 489 -7.16 19.29 -21.41
N ILE A 490 -8.20 19.71 -20.69
CA ILE A 490 -8.79 18.94 -19.60
C ILE A 490 -9.93 18.11 -20.17
N SER A 491 -9.90 16.79 -19.95
CA SER A 491 -11.01 15.93 -20.37
C SER A 491 -12.29 16.25 -19.58
N PRO A 492 -13.45 16.44 -20.26
CA PRO A 492 -14.69 16.80 -19.59
C PRO A 492 -15.18 15.68 -18.67
N ARG A 493 -15.90 16.07 -17.61
CA ARG A 493 -16.49 15.16 -16.61
C ARG A 493 -17.93 15.57 -16.33
N GLU A 494 -18.78 14.63 -15.97
CA GLU A 494 -20.20 14.93 -15.73
C GLU A 494 -20.44 15.78 -14.48
N LYS A 495 -19.70 15.54 -13.39
CA LYS A 495 -19.82 16.26 -12.10
C LYS A 495 -18.51 16.27 -11.31
N THR A 496 -18.32 17.32 -10.52
CA THR A 496 -17.31 17.36 -9.45
C THR A 496 -17.66 16.33 -8.36
N PRO A 497 -16.70 15.50 -7.90
CA PRO A 497 -16.98 14.49 -6.89
C PRO A 497 -17.36 15.09 -5.53
N ALA A 498 -18.43 14.58 -4.92
CA ALA A 498 -18.91 15.02 -3.60
C ALA A 498 -17.90 14.87 -2.44
N TRP A 499 -16.74 14.25 -2.67
CA TRP A 499 -15.66 14.18 -1.67
C TRP A 499 -14.72 15.40 -1.67
N CYS A 500 -14.83 16.33 -2.63
CA CYS A 500 -14.07 17.59 -2.60
C CYS A 500 -14.38 18.41 -1.32
N ALA A 501 -15.64 18.42 -0.89
CA ALA A 501 -16.06 18.95 0.40
C ALA A 501 -15.53 18.07 1.57
N ALA A 502 -15.65 16.75 1.46
CA ALA A 502 -15.18 15.80 2.48
C ALA A 502 -13.67 15.79 2.76
N LEU A 503 -12.84 16.44 1.93
CA LEU A 503 -11.42 16.72 2.22
C LEU A 503 -11.21 17.79 3.30
N ASN A 504 -12.27 18.46 3.74
CA ASN A 504 -12.20 19.44 4.81
C ASN A 504 -11.50 18.81 6.04
N PRO A 505 -10.42 19.43 6.57
CA PRO A 505 -9.72 18.89 7.73
C PRO A 505 -10.66 18.59 8.91
N ALA A 506 -11.70 19.39 9.14
CA ALA A 506 -12.68 19.14 10.19
C ALA A 506 -13.45 17.81 10.02
N VAL A 507 -13.75 17.42 8.77
CA VAL A 507 -14.49 16.21 8.40
C VAL A 507 -13.56 14.99 8.39
N CYS A 508 -12.39 15.08 7.75
CA CYS A 508 -11.37 14.02 7.78
C CYS A 508 -10.91 13.72 9.21
N PHE A 509 -10.56 14.74 10.00
CA PHE A 509 -10.07 14.53 11.36
C PHE A 509 -11.16 14.17 12.37
N GLY A 510 -12.42 14.55 12.14
CA GLY A 510 -13.56 14.01 12.87
C GLY A 510 -13.61 12.48 12.78
N ARG A 511 -13.53 11.93 11.56
CA ARG A 511 -13.55 10.49 11.32
C ARG A 511 -12.34 9.74 11.88
N PHE A 512 -11.15 10.36 11.91
CA PHE A 512 -9.96 9.79 12.58
C PHE A 512 -10.07 9.82 14.11
N SER A 513 -10.70 10.83 14.69
CA SER A 513 -10.83 10.98 16.16
C SER A 513 -11.64 9.87 16.82
N LEU A 514 -12.57 9.27 16.06
CA LEU A 514 -13.41 8.16 16.50
C LEU A 514 -12.64 6.87 16.78
N ALA A 515 -11.44 6.71 16.21
CA ALA A 515 -10.66 5.48 16.34
C ALA A 515 -9.95 5.29 17.70
N PHE A 516 -9.98 6.29 18.60
CA PHE A 516 -9.05 6.34 19.74
C PHE A 516 -9.66 6.47 21.15
N CYS A 517 -10.98 6.65 21.31
CA CYS A 517 -11.57 6.95 22.64
C CYS A 517 -12.54 5.90 23.22
N PHE A 518 -12.98 4.91 22.45
CA PHE A 518 -13.80 3.80 22.95
C PHE A 518 -13.50 2.52 22.18
N CYS A 519 -13.52 1.39 22.88
CA CYS A 519 -13.51 0.08 22.23
C CYS A 519 -14.85 -0.19 21.52
N TRP A 520 -14.73 -0.76 20.32
CA TRP A 520 -15.70 -1.66 19.64
C TRP A 520 -16.92 -1.04 18.92
N VAL A 521 -17.36 -1.79 17.89
CA VAL A 521 -18.55 -1.63 17.02
C VAL A 521 -18.46 -0.64 15.84
N ILE A 522 -17.71 -1.07 14.82
CA ILE A 522 -18.17 -1.34 13.44
C ILE A 522 -19.40 -0.53 12.94
N LEU A 523 -19.17 0.33 11.93
CA LEU A 523 -20.17 0.65 10.90
C LEU A 523 -19.48 0.83 9.53
N PHE A 524 -20.09 0.28 8.47
CA PHE A 524 -19.40 0.03 7.19
C PHE A 524 -19.38 1.24 6.25
N ARG A 525 -18.16 1.71 5.93
CA ARG A 525 -17.74 1.97 4.53
C ARG A 525 -16.25 1.64 4.46
N LEU A 526 -15.94 0.41 4.06
CA LEU A 526 -14.65 -0.24 4.29
C LEU A 526 -13.51 0.48 3.54
N PRO A 527 -12.47 0.98 4.23
CA PRO A 527 -11.20 1.27 3.60
C PRO A 527 -10.45 -0.06 3.40
N SER A 528 -10.22 -0.40 2.13
CA SER A 528 -9.05 -1.13 1.62
C SER A 528 -8.43 -2.15 2.58
N ARG A 529 -8.88 -3.39 2.47
CA ARG A 529 -8.10 -4.58 2.86
C ARG A 529 -6.80 -4.72 1.99
N ARG A 530 -6.29 -5.95 1.79
CA ARG A 530 -5.64 -6.49 0.55
C ARG A 530 -5.65 -8.03 0.47
N GLY A 531 -5.74 -8.73 -0.67
CA GLY A 531 -5.67 -10.20 -0.57
C GLY A 531 -5.75 -11.20 -1.72
N GLY A 532 -4.64 -11.81 -2.10
CA GLY A 532 -4.66 -12.98 -2.99
C GLY A 532 -3.33 -13.73 -3.03
N GLY A 533 -3.39 -15.04 -3.20
CA GLY A 533 -2.21 -15.85 -3.56
C GLY A 533 -1.73 -15.60 -4.99
N THR A 534 -0.73 -16.36 -5.44
CA THR A 534 -0.06 -16.17 -6.75
C THR A 534 -1.04 -16.02 -7.91
N SER A 535 -1.86 -17.05 -8.18
CA SER A 535 -2.82 -17.03 -9.29
C SER A 535 -3.93 -15.99 -9.08
N GLY A 536 -4.41 -15.81 -7.84
CA GLY A 536 -5.48 -14.86 -7.52
C GLY A 536 -5.12 -13.40 -7.82
N CYS A 537 -3.89 -12.99 -7.52
CA CYS A 537 -3.39 -11.66 -7.88
C CYS A 537 -3.27 -11.47 -9.39
N VAL A 538 -2.80 -12.48 -10.13
CA VAL A 538 -2.72 -12.42 -11.61
C VAL A 538 -4.11 -12.26 -12.21
N ILE A 539 -5.08 -13.08 -11.80
CA ILE A 539 -6.47 -13.04 -12.29
C ILE A 539 -7.09 -11.66 -12.03
N ALA A 540 -7.00 -11.15 -10.81
CA ALA A 540 -7.56 -9.85 -10.47
C ALA A 540 -6.90 -8.70 -11.26
N GLY A 541 -5.57 -8.71 -11.39
CA GLY A 541 -4.84 -7.71 -12.17
C GLY A 541 -5.24 -7.71 -13.65
N ARG A 542 -5.29 -8.89 -14.27
CA ARG A 542 -5.65 -9.05 -15.69
C ARG A 542 -7.12 -8.72 -15.98
N LEU A 543 -8.05 -9.07 -15.08
CA LEU A 543 -9.46 -8.69 -15.25
C LEU A 543 -9.68 -7.18 -15.13
N ALA A 544 -8.89 -6.48 -14.32
CA ALA A 544 -8.97 -5.03 -14.14
C ALA A 544 -8.40 -4.20 -15.29
N GLU A 545 -7.71 -4.81 -16.26
CA GLU A 545 -7.34 -4.16 -17.52
C GLU A 545 -8.60 -3.66 -18.27
N SER A 546 -9.70 -4.42 -18.15
CA SER A 546 -11.03 -4.09 -18.67
C SER A 546 -11.76 -3.09 -17.75
N PRO A 547 -12.13 -1.88 -18.23
CA PRO A 547 -12.59 -0.77 -17.38
C PRO A 547 -13.99 -0.95 -16.76
N ASN A 548 -14.78 -1.91 -17.24
CA ASN A 548 -16.16 -2.14 -16.82
C ASN A 548 -16.30 -3.29 -15.80
N VAL A 549 -15.22 -3.64 -15.10
CA VAL A 549 -15.16 -4.75 -14.16
C VAL A 549 -14.81 -4.26 -12.76
N SER A 550 -15.62 -4.63 -11.77
CA SER A 550 -15.29 -4.52 -10.36
C SER A 550 -14.94 -5.89 -9.78
N ILE A 551 -13.79 -5.96 -9.11
CA ILE A 551 -13.21 -7.17 -8.54
C ILE A 551 -12.97 -6.91 -7.05
N LEU A 552 -13.35 -7.87 -6.19
CA LEU A 552 -12.93 -7.89 -4.78
C LEU A 552 -12.04 -9.10 -4.54
N LEU A 553 -10.81 -8.84 -4.09
CA LEU A 553 -9.75 -9.83 -3.91
C LEU A 553 -9.44 -10.01 -2.39
N ILE A 554 -9.60 -11.22 -1.81
CA ILE A 554 -9.63 -11.46 -0.34
C ILE A 554 -8.58 -12.48 0.17
N GLU A 555 -7.93 -12.19 1.32
CA GLU A 555 -6.81 -12.93 1.97
C GLU A 555 -6.89 -12.87 3.49
N ALA A 556 -6.44 -13.96 4.13
CA ALA A 556 -6.44 -14.11 5.59
C ALA A 556 -5.25 -13.44 6.28
N GLY A 557 -4.15 -13.20 5.56
CA GLY A 557 -2.96 -12.50 6.04
C GLY A 557 -2.93 -10.97 5.82
N PRO A 558 -1.81 -10.31 6.19
CA PRO A 558 -1.57 -8.88 5.98
C PRO A 558 -1.08 -8.54 4.55
N ASP A 559 -0.84 -7.24 4.30
CA ASP A 559 -0.32 -6.72 3.04
C ASP A 559 1.21 -6.92 2.98
N SER A 560 1.70 -7.62 1.96
CA SER A 560 3.12 -7.95 1.85
C SER A 560 4.03 -6.74 1.60
N LYS A 561 3.49 -5.60 1.17
CA LYS A 561 4.29 -4.37 1.01
C LYS A 561 4.99 -3.95 2.31
N ASP A 562 4.37 -4.25 3.46
CA ASP A 562 4.83 -3.84 4.79
C ASP A 562 5.74 -4.91 5.45
N LEU A 563 5.93 -6.07 4.79
CA LEU A 563 6.73 -7.20 5.28
C LEU A 563 8.13 -7.21 4.63
N GLU A 564 9.13 -6.65 5.30
CA GLU A 564 10.51 -6.59 4.80
C GLU A 564 11.08 -7.96 4.37
N ASN A 565 10.82 -9.01 5.15
CA ASN A 565 11.27 -10.38 4.89
C ASN A 565 10.58 -11.05 3.68
N VAL A 566 9.56 -10.43 3.08
CA VAL A 566 9.06 -10.83 1.75
C VAL A 566 9.99 -10.30 0.66
N HIS A 567 10.38 -9.03 0.73
CA HIS A 567 11.18 -8.35 -0.31
C HIS A 567 12.66 -8.78 -0.27
N MET A 568 13.19 -9.01 0.93
CA MET A 568 14.51 -9.60 1.14
C MET A 568 14.45 -11.11 0.89
N VAL A 569 15.01 -11.58 -0.22
CA VAL A 569 14.86 -12.97 -0.68
C VAL A 569 15.36 -13.96 0.37
N GLY A 570 16.55 -13.73 0.93
CA GLY A 570 17.13 -14.54 2.02
C GLY A 570 16.41 -14.38 3.38
N GLY A 571 15.50 -13.41 3.51
CA GLY A 571 14.67 -13.20 4.70
C GLY A 571 13.49 -14.16 4.83
N ALA A 572 13.13 -14.89 3.76
CA ALA A 572 11.89 -15.67 3.70
C ALA A 572 11.69 -16.67 4.86
N ARG A 573 12.76 -17.33 5.34
CA ARG A 573 12.72 -18.27 6.48
C ARG A 573 12.26 -17.61 7.79
N GLN A 574 12.39 -16.29 7.92
CA GLN A 574 11.92 -15.51 9.07
C GLN A 574 10.39 -15.28 9.07
N LEU A 575 9.69 -15.60 7.99
CA LEU A 575 8.21 -15.55 7.93
C LEU A 575 7.54 -16.85 8.44
N PHE A 576 8.32 -17.92 8.64
CA PHE A 576 7.83 -19.26 8.97
C PHE A 576 7.61 -19.41 10.48
N ASP A 577 6.61 -20.21 10.88
CA ASP A 577 6.15 -20.36 12.27
C ASP A 577 5.60 -19.08 12.93
N LEU A 578 5.32 -18.06 12.11
CA LEU A 578 4.67 -16.81 12.54
C LEU A 578 3.22 -16.76 12.03
N GLU A 579 2.51 -15.70 12.40
CA GLU A 579 1.16 -15.39 11.90
C GLU A 579 1.09 -15.07 10.38
N THR A 580 2.25 -14.90 9.73
CA THR A 580 2.45 -14.85 8.27
C THR A 580 2.62 -16.22 7.60
N ASP A 581 2.61 -17.31 8.36
CA ASP A 581 2.52 -18.69 7.86
C ASP A 581 1.12 -19.26 8.22
N TRP A 582 0.55 -20.09 7.35
CA TRP A 582 -0.64 -20.88 7.69
C TRP A 582 -0.34 -21.98 8.71
N ASN A 583 0.92 -22.33 8.93
CA ASN A 583 1.38 -23.28 9.94
C ASN A 583 0.81 -24.70 9.79
N VAL A 584 0.51 -25.09 8.55
CA VAL A 584 0.01 -26.43 8.20
C VAL A 584 1.08 -27.49 8.51
N THR A 585 0.64 -28.63 9.02
CA THR A 585 1.44 -29.83 9.26
C THR A 585 0.73 -31.05 8.67
N SER A 586 1.48 -32.04 8.22
CA SER A 586 0.90 -33.30 7.74
C SER A 586 0.30 -34.13 8.89
N GLN A 587 -0.46 -35.17 8.55
CA GLN A 587 -0.61 -36.33 9.42
C GLN A 587 0.72 -37.11 9.51
N PRO A 588 0.90 -38.01 10.50
CA PRO A 588 1.98 -38.99 10.49
C PRO A 588 2.00 -39.77 9.17
N ASN A 589 3.18 -39.94 8.57
CA ASN A 589 3.35 -40.62 7.28
C ASN A 589 3.98 -42.02 7.49
N PRO A 590 3.23 -43.14 7.39
CA PRO A 590 3.78 -44.48 7.66
C PRO A 590 4.93 -44.88 6.71
N GLY A 591 4.91 -44.41 5.46
CA GLY A 591 6.01 -44.63 4.50
C GLY A 591 7.31 -43.89 4.85
N ALA A 592 7.23 -42.88 5.74
CA ALA A 592 8.31 -41.98 6.11
C ALA A 592 8.56 -41.99 7.63
N ASP A 593 8.57 -43.19 8.22
CA ASP A 593 8.82 -43.48 9.65
C ASP A 593 7.88 -42.71 10.61
N ASP A 594 6.59 -42.67 10.26
CA ASP A 594 5.50 -41.99 10.99
C ASP A 594 5.74 -40.48 11.24
N ARG A 595 6.65 -39.86 10.48
CA ARG A 595 6.99 -38.44 10.67
C ARG A 595 5.85 -37.52 10.26
N THR A 596 5.65 -36.48 11.06
CA THR A 596 4.89 -35.27 10.71
C THR A 596 5.81 -34.27 10.03
N VAL A 597 5.40 -33.73 8.89
CA VAL A 597 6.14 -32.77 8.08
C VAL A 597 5.50 -31.38 8.18
N LYS A 598 6.31 -30.32 8.26
CA LYS A 598 5.84 -28.92 8.20
C LYS A 598 5.54 -28.55 6.75
N LEU A 599 4.32 -28.08 6.49
CA LEU A 599 3.81 -27.77 5.15
C LEU A 599 3.56 -26.26 4.98
N THR A 600 4.53 -25.44 5.40
CA THR A 600 4.48 -23.96 5.41
C THR A 600 3.89 -23.37 4.12
N ARG A 601 2.99 -22.39 4.27
CA ARG A 601 2.38 -21.59 3.19
C ARG A 601 2.38 -20.12 3.60
N GLY A 602 2.81 -19.22 2.71
CA GLY A 602 2.69 -17.77 2.94
C GLY A 602 1.24 -17.34 3.09
N LYS A 603 0.94 -16.63 4.19
CA LYS A 603 -0.36 -16.07 4.56
C LYS A 603 -0.25 -14.55 4.58
N PHE A 604 -0.33 -13.95 3.39
CA PHE A 604 -0.24 -12.50 3.11
C PHE A 604 -0.46 -12.26 1.61
N LEU A 605 -0.68 -11.01 1.19
CA LEU A 605 -0.87 -10.66 -0.23
C LEU A 605 0.32 -11.14 -1.11
N GLY A 606 0.03 -11.84 -2.21
CA GLY A 606 0.98 -12.53 -3.07
C GLY A 606 1.20 -14.00 -2.68
N GLY A 607 0.75 -14.42 -1.50
CA GLY A 607 0.87 -15.79 -0.99
C GLY A 607 2.28 -16.35 -1.07
N CYS A 608 2.41 -17.61 -1.48
CA CYS A 608 3.70 -18.31 -1.51
C CYS A 608 4.74 -17.67 -2.45
N SER A 609 4.37 -16.83 -3.44
CA SER A 609 5.37 -16.09 -4.23
C SER A 609 6.27 -15.19 -3.36
N GLY A 610 5.76 -14.70 -2.23
CA GLY A 610 6.51 -13.86 -1.29
C GLY A 610 7.41 -14.61 -0.30
N CYS A 611 7.40 -15.95 -0.27
CA CYS A 611 8.24 -16.73 0.65
C CYS A 611 8.83 -18.02 0.06
N ASN A 612 8.72 -18.24 -1.25
CA ASN A 612 9.34 -19.37 -1.95
C ASN A 612 10.86 -19.17 -2.20
N ALA A 613 11.48 -20.20 -2.79
CA ALA A 613 12.88 -20.25 -3.22
C ALA A 613 13.25 -19.36 -4.43
N THR A 614 12.28 -18.63 -5.01
CA THR A 614 12.34 -17.82 -6.25
C THR A 614 12.73 -18.53 -7.55
N LEU A 615 13.17 -19.80 -7.54
CA LEU A 615 13.56 -20.56 -8.74
C LEU A 615 12.44 -20.68 -9.78
N CYS A 616 12.75 -20.37 -11.04
CA CYS A 616 11.81 -20.39 -12.17
C CYS A 616 11.97 -21.66 -13.03
N ILE A 617 11.88 -22.84 -12.39
CA ILE A 617 12.03 -24.12 -13.08
C ILE A 617 10.68 -24.59 -13.63
N ARG A 618 10.54 -24.65 -14.97
CA ARG A 618 9.23 -24.85 -15.63
C ARG A 618 8.83 -26.31 -15.82
N GLY A 619 9.77 -27.23 -15.74
CA GLY A 619 9.60 -28.63 -16.15
C GLY A 619 9.60 -28.78 -17.67
N SER A 620 8.89 -29.77 -18.20
CA SER A 620 8.82 -30.06 -19.64
C SER A 620 7.44 -29.77 -20.23
N ARG A 621 7.34 -29.63 -21.55
CA ARG A 621 6.05 -29.46 -22.25
C ARG A 621 5.14 -30.69 -22.07
N GLN A 622 5.74 -31.88 -22.09
CA GLN A 622 5.04 -33.15 -21.95
C GLN A 622 4.29 -33.28 -20.62
N ASP A 623 4.77 -32.65 -19.55
CA ASP A 623 4.10 -32.66 -18.24
C ASP A 623 2.68 -32.07 -18.27
N PHE A 624 2.44 -31.10 -19.17
CA PHE A 624 1.14 -30.44 -19.35
C PHE A 624 0.32 -31.15 -20.44
N ASP A 625 0.96 -31.68 -21.48
CA ASP A 625 0.30 -32.57 -22.45
C ASP A 625 -0.29 -33.82 -21.74
N ASP A 626 0.40 -34.31 -20.72
CA ASP A 626 -0.01 -35.42 -19.86
C ASP A 626 -1.25 -35.12 -19.00
N TRP A 627 -1.67 -33.85 -18.89
CA TRP A 627 -2.96 -33.50 -18.28
C TRP A 627 -4.13 -34.03 -19.13
N GLY A 628 -3.95 -34.17 -20.44
CA GLY A 628 -4.98 -34.70 -21.35
C GLY A 628 -6.24 -33.84 -21.42
N VAL A 629 -6.15 -32.55 -21.11
CA VAL A 629 -7.27 -31.59 -21.08
C VAL A 629 -7.13 -30.56 -22.19
N GLU A 630 -8.23 -30.35 -22.93
CA GLU A 630 -8.29 -29.42 -24.07
C GLU A 630 -7.85 -27.99 -23.70
N GLY A 631 -6.99 -27.42 -24.54
CA GLY A 631 -6.40 -26.09 -24.39
C GLY A 631 -5.30 -25.97 -23.33
N TRP A 632 -4.93 -27.06 -22.64
CA TRP A 632 -3.86 -27.06 -21.63
C TRP A 632 -2.61 -27.81 -22.10
N SER A 633 -2.32 -27.77 -23.41
CA SER A 633 -1.08 -28.34 -23.95
C SER A 633 0.17 -27.66 -23.37
N GLY A 634 1.32 -28.35 -23.44
CA GLY A 634 2.61 -27.79 -23.07
C GLY A 634 2.94 -26.49 -23.80
N ASP A 635 2.51 -26.36 -25.05
CA ASP A 635 2.70 -25.13 -25.84
C ASP A 635 1.89 -23.95 -25.31
N GLU A 636 0.63 -24.18 -24.94
CA GLU A 636 -0.23 -23.15 -24.35
C GLU A 636 0.24 -22.76 -22.94
N VAL A 637 0.56 -23.73 -22.08
CA VAL A 637 0.99 -23.44 -20.70
C VAL A 637 2.33 -22.70 -20.67
N PHE A 638 3.32 -23.09 -21.48
CA PHE A 638 4.58 -22.35 -21.60
C PHE A 638 4.36 -20.94 -22.17
N ALA A 639 3.45 -20.76 -23.15
CA ALA A 639 3.11 -19.43 -23.65
C ALA A 639 2.54 -18.52 -22.54
N TYR A 640 1.74 -19.10 -21.64
CA TYR A 640 1.23 -18.39 -20.47
C TYR A 640 2.29 -18.09 -19.40
N MET A 641 3.28 -18.98 -19.21
CA MET A 641 4.46 -18.67 -18.38
C MET A 641 5.23 -17.46 -18.93
N ARG A 642 5.46 -17.39 -20.26
CA ARG A 642 6.09 -16.24 -20.92
C ARG A 642 5.24 -14.96 -20.81
N LYS A 643 3.91 -15.05 -20.94
CA LYS A 643 2.99 -13.89 -20.82
C LYS A 643 3.09 -13.20 -19.45
N ALA A 644 3.37 -13.94 -18.39
CA ALA A 644 3.54 -13.42 -17.04
C ALA A 644 4.93 -12.81 -16.78
N GLU A 645 5.95 -13.30 -17.49
CA GLU A 645 7.38 -13.02 -17.29
C GLU A 645 7.86 -11.71 -17.94
N ARG A 646 8.80 -11.06 -17.25
CA ARG A 646 9.75 -10.09 -17.80
C ARG A 646 11.16 -10.56 -17.44
N PHE A 647 11.87 -11.07 -18.43
CA PHE A 647 13.22 -11.58 -18.29
C PHE A 647 14.25 -10.45 -18.40
N HIS A 648 15.22 -10.47 -17.50
CA HIS A 648 16.35 -9.55 -17.44
C HIS A 648 17.63 -10.36 -17.63
N GLY A 649 18.16 -10.40 -18.86
CA GLY A 649 19.34 -11.19 -19.20
C GLY A 649 20.64 -10.69 -18.56
N ARG A 650 21.69 -11.52 -18.62
CA ARG A 650 23.07 -11.18 -18.22
C ARG A 650 24.05 -11.74 -19.23
N ASP A 651 25.13 -11.02 -19.52
CA ASP A 651 26.12 -11.36 -20.56
C ASP A 651 26.71 -12.78 -20.44
N TRP A 652 26.84 -13.31 -19.22
CA TRP A 652 27.36 -14.66 -18.97
C TRP A 652 26.33 -15.79 -19.21
N PHE A 653 25.04 -15.46 -19.24
CA PHE A 653 23.94 -16.41 -19.31
C PHE A 653 23.42 -16.54 -20.75
N ARG A 654 23.54 -17.73 -21.33
CA ARG A 654 23.09 -18.01 -22.70
C ARG A 654 21.60 -18.35 -22.73
N ALA A 655 20.76 -17.32 -22.69
CA ALA A 655 19.31 -17.44 -22.72
C ALA A 655 18.77 -18.01 -24.03
N CYS A 656 17.70 -18.80 -23.95
CA CYS A 656 16.88 -19.19 -25.09
C CYS A 656 15.79 -18.11 -25.29
N GLU A 657 16.16 -16.98 -25.92
CA GLU A 657 15.31 -15.77 -26.04
C GLU A 657 13.84 -16.05 -26.45
N ALA A 658 13.61 -17.00 -27.36
CA ALA A 658 12.27 -17.38 -27.83
C ALA A 658 11.38 -18.05 -26.75
N GLU A 659 11.98 -18.49 -25.64
CA GLU A 659 11.32 -19.12 -24.51
C GLU A 659 11.14 -18.17 -23.31
N HIS A 660 11.59 -16.92 -23.41
CA HIS A 660 11.39 -15.88 -22.40
C HIS A 660 10.26 -14.89 -22.72
N GLY A 661 9.74 -14.24 -21.68
CA GLY A 661 8.81 -13.11 -21.79
C GLY A 661 9.49 -11.78 -21.51
N THR A 662 9.08 -10.70 -22.20
CA THR A 662 9.67 -9.34 -22.04
C THR A 662 8.72 -8.33 -21.38
N ASP A 663 7.40 -8.52 -21.50
CA ASP A 663 6.41 -7.49 -21.20
C ASP A 663 5.58 -7.73 -19.93
N GLY A 664 5.78 -8.87 -19.28
CA GLY A 664 5.07 -9.31 -18.08
C GLY A 664 5.33 -8.44 -16.84
N LEU A 665 4.84 -8.91 -15.68
CA LEU A 665 4.96 -8.22 -14.39
C LEU A 665 5.75 -9.03 -13.34
N LEU A 666 6.04 -10.29 -13.63
CA LEU A 666 6.99 -11.11 -12.87
C LEU A 666 8.39 -10.87 -13.44
N ASP A 667 9.18 -10.05 -12.76
CA ASP A 667 10.59 -9.87 -13.12
C ASP A 667 11.39 -11.13 -12.78
N VAL A 668 12.17 -11.62 -13.74
CA VAL A 668 12.99 -12.83 -13.64
C VAL A 668 14.40 -12.53 -14.15
N GLU A 669 15.45 -12.89 -13.40
CA GLU A 669 16.85 -12.70 -13.81
C GLU A 669 17.74 -13.92 -13.49
N PRO A 670 18.80 -14.19 -14.27
CA PRO A 670 19.88 -15.09 -13.88
C PRO A 670 20.62 -14.53 -12.65
N TYR A 671 21.21 -15.41 -11.83
CA TYR A 671 21.79 -15.04 -10.54
C TYR A 671 23.24 -15.52 -10.43
N ASP A 672 24.14 -14.66 -9.95
CA ASP A 672 25.56 -14.99 -9.81
C ASP A 672 25.77 -16.00 -8.67
N LEU A 673 26.57 -17.04 -8.91
CA LEU A 673 26.77 -18.14 -7.99
C LEU A 673 28.13 -18.03 -7.27
N ALA A 674 28.22 -18.65 -6.09
CA ALA A 674 29.45 -18.85 -5.35
C ALA A 674 30.28 -20.02 -5.95
N PRO A 675 31.61 -20.04 -5.75
CA PRO A 675 32.52 -20.94 -6.46
C PRO A 675 32.19 -22.44 -6.35
N ILE A 676 31.56 -22.89 -5.26
CA ILE A 676 31.13 -24.29 -5.11
C ILE A 676 30.16 -24.74 -6.22
N SER A 677 29.36 -23.83 -6.78
CA SER A 677 28.43 -24.15 -7.87
C SER A 677 29.15 -24.49 -9.19
N ASP A 678 30.30 -23.87 -9.46
CA ASP A 678 31.06 -24.16 -10.68
C ASP A 678 31.72 -25.54 -10.62
N LEU A 679 32.24 -25.91 -9.43
CA LEU A 679 32.76 -27.26 -9.15
C LEU A 679 31.66 -28.33 -9.24
N LEU A 680 30.45 -28.01 -8.81
CA LEU A 680 29.28 -28.88 -8.93
C LEU A 680 28.80 -29.00 -10.39
N LEU A 681 28.85 -27.93 -11.19
CA LEU A 681 28.59 -27.98 -12.63
C LEU A 681 29.61 -28.87 -13.36
N GLU A 682 30.90 -28.73 -13.06
CA GLU A 682 31.93 -29.63 -13.62
C GLU A 682 31.67 -31.09 -13.24
N SER A 683 31.26 -31.34 -12.00
CA SER A 683 30.97 -32.69 -11.50
C SER A 683 29.68 -33.28 -12.10
N PHE A 684 28.65 -32.47 -12.35
CA PHE A 684 27.48 -32.90 -13.11
C PHE A 684 27.88 -33.32 -14.54
N VAL A 685 28.70 -32.52 -15.24
CA VAL A 685 29.16 -32.83 -16.60
C VAL A 685 30.02 -34.10 -16.63
N ASP A 686 30.93 -34.27 -15.67
CA ASP A 686 31.74 -35.48 -15.49
C ASP A 686 30.90 -36.75 -15.27
N LYS A 687 29.77 -36.63 -14.55
CA LYS A 687 28.79 -37.72 -14.35
C LYS A 687 27.74 -37.85 -15.46
N GLY A 688 27.94 -37.22 -16.61
CA GLY A 688 27.12 -37.42 -17.81
C GLY A 688 25.88 -36.53 -17.92
N LEU A 689 25.76 -35.49 -17.08
CA LEU A 689 24.72 -34.46 -17.17
C LEU A 689 25.28 -33.25 -17.93
N PRO A 690 25.12 -33.16 -19.26
CA PRO A 690 25.70 -32.08 -20.07
C PRO A 690 25.15 -30.70 -19.68
N LEU A 691 26.02 -29.69 -19.74
CA LEU A 691 25.66 -28.29 -19.48
C LEU A 691 24.78 -27.73 -20.60
N ASP A 692 23.62 -27.23 -20.20
CA ASP A 692 22.68 -26.47 -21.01
C ASP A 692 22.22 -25.26 -20.17
N HIS A 693 22.69 -24.07 -20.54
CA HIS A 693 22.63 -22.88 -19.67
C HIS A 693 21.21 -22.52 -19.23
N ASP A 694 20.21 -22.72 -20.10
CA ASP A 694 18.81 -22.26 -19.93
C ASP A 694 17.80 -23.42 -19.93
N LEU A 695 18.29 -24.63 -19.61
CA LEU A 695 17.54 -25.90 -19.58
C LEU A 695 16.18 -25.79 -18.88
N PHE A 696 16.14 -25.04 -17.77
CA PHE A 696 14.98 -24.91 -16.89
C PHE A 696 13.88 -23.97 -17.41
N THR A 697 14.19 -23.14 -18.41
CA THR A 697 13.25 -22.24 -19.10
C THR A 697 12.61 -22.93 -20.31
N HIS A 698 13.40 -23.66 -21.11
CA HIS A 698 12.89 -24.29 -22.33
C HIS A 698 12.41 -25.73 -22.13
N GLY A 699 12.87 -26.44 -21.09
CA GLY A 699 12.29 -27.72 -20.68
C GLY A 699 12.45 -28.86 -21.68
N ARG A 700 13.50 -28.83 -22.52
CA ARG A 700 13.69 -29.77 -23.65
C ARG A 700 14.63 -30.92 -23.34
N ASN A 701 15.53 -30.74 -22.38
CA ASN A 701 16.51 -31.74 -21.98
C ASN A 701 16.15 -32.35 -20.60
N PRO A 702 15.78 -33.64 -20.53
CA PRO A 702 15.49 -34.33 -19.27
C PRO A 702 16.74 -34.93 -18.59
N HIS A 703 17.93 -34.77 -19.17
CA HIS A 703 19.19 -35.29 -18.66
C HIS A 703 20.33 -34.28 -18.90
N GLY A 704 20.55 -33.36 -17.98
CA GLY A 704 21.52 -32.27 -18.11
C GLY A 704 21.54 -31.32 -16.91
N CYS A 705 22.50 -30.40 -16.87
CA CYS A 705 22.67 -29.42 -15.80
C CYS A 705 22.70 -27.97 -16.33
N GLY A 706 22.47 -26.98 -15.46
CA GLY A 706 22.45 -25.57 -15.87
C GLY A 706 22.24 -24.60 -14.71
N HIS A 707 21.84 -23.37 -15.05
CA HIS A 707 21.49 -22.33 -14.08
C HIS A 707 19.99 -22.05 -14.16
N ALA A 708 19.32 -21.97 -13.00
CA ALA A 708 17.91 -21.62 -12.94
C ALA A 708 17.72 -20.10 -12.75
N PRO A 709 17.03 -19.40 -13.67
CA PRO A 709 16.58 -18.02 -13.47
C PRO A 709 15.67 -17.89 -12.25
N ARG A 710 15.55 -16.68 -11.70
CA ARG A 710 14.86 -16.45 -10.41
C ARG A 710 13.92 -15.26 -10.49
N SER A 711 12.78 -15.33 -9.80
CA SER A 711 11.80 -14.25 -9.65
C SER A 711 12.31 -13.13 -8.71
N VAL A 712 13.41 -12.51 -9.10
CA VAL A 712 14.18 -11.49 -8.38
C VAL A 712 14.57 -10.43 -9.41
N HIS A 713 14.64 -9.17 -9.00
CA HIS A 713 15.26 -8.12 -9.81
C HIS A 713 15.93 -7.07 -8.95
N ASN A 714 17.17 -6.70 -9.30
CA ASN A 714 18.00 -5.76 -8.53
C ASN A 714 18.05 -6.10 -7.02
N GLY A 715 18.15 -7.41 -6.72
CA GLY A 715 18.22 -7.93 -5.35
C GLY A 715 16.94 -7.81 -4.51
N VAL A 716 15.80 -7.54 -5.16
CA VAL A 716 14.47 -7.52 -4.55
C VAL A 716 13.62 -8.64 -5.15
N ARG A 717 12.88 -9.37 -4.30
CA ARG A 717 11.93 -10.39 -4.74
C ARG A 717 10.83 -9.79 -5.63
N SER A 718 10.59 -10.37 -6.80
CA SER A 718 9.39 -10.09 -7.59
C SER A 718 8.26 -11.03 -7.15
N THR A 719 7.07 -10.48 -6.85
CA THR A 719 5.93 -11.23 -6.28
C THR A 719 4.64 -10.98 -7.05
N ALA A 720 3.68 -11.89 -6.94
CA ALA A 720 2.39 -11.77 -7.62
C ALA A 720 1.58 -10.53 -7.20
N ALA A 721 1.83 -9.99 -6.00
CA ALA A 721 1.22 -8.75 -5.52
C ALA A 721 1.42 -7.56 -6.49
N ARG A 722 2.46 -7.58 -7.33
CA ARG A 722 2.71 -6.58 -8.38
C ARG A 722 1.55 -6.42 -9.36
N PHE A 723 0.87 -7.52 -9.72
CA PHE A 723 -0.28 -7.51 -10.64
C PHE A 723 -1.47 -6.68 -10.12
N VAL A 724 -1.57 -6.43 -8.81
CA VAL A 724 -2.60 -5.60 -8.17
C VAL A 724 -2.04 -4.39 -7.41
N ALA A 725 -0.74 -4.12 -7.55
CA ALA A 725 -0.06 -2.99 -6.93
C ALA A 725 0.44 -1.95 -7.95
N ASP A 726 0.73 -2.37 -9.19
CA ASP A 726 1.09 -1.47 -10.28
C ASP A 726 -0.13 -0.65 -10.75
N LYS A 727 -0.29 0.55 -10.18
CA LYS A 727 -1.39 1.47 -10.50
C LYS A 727 -1.39 2.01 -11.93
N ALA A 728 -0.35 1.77 -12.73
CA ALA A 728 -0.34 2.17 -14.15
C ALA A 728 -1.05 1.14 -15.04
N ARG A 729 -1.09 -0.14 -14.63
CA ARG A 729 -1.80 -1.23 -15.34
C ARG A 729 -3.06 -1.68 -14.60
N ALA A 730 -3.02 -1.76 -13.27
CA ALA A 730 -4.19 -1.95 -12.43
C ALA A 730 -5.00 -0.65 -12.35
N ARG A 731 -5.92 -0.49 -13.31
CA ARG A 731 -6.99 0.52 -13.26
C ARG A 731 -7.84 0.33 -11.99
N SER A 732 -8.68 1.32 -11.68
CA SER A 732 -9.48 1.45 -10.46
C SER A 732 -10.53 0.35 -10.17
N GLY A 733 -10.48 -0.80 -10.85
CA GLY A 733 -11.43 -1.91 -10.75
C GLY A 733 -11.12 -2.99 -9.69
N VAL A 734 -9.96 -3.00 -9.03
CA VAL A 734 -9.64 -3.98 -7.96
C VAL A 734 -9.76 -3.36 -6.57
N ASP A 735 -10.86 -3.69 -5.89
CA ASP A 735 -10.97 -3.61 -4.42
C ASP A 735 -10.31 -4.83 -3.77
N ILE A 736 -9.80 -4.66 -2.55
CA ILE A 736 -8.91 -5.65 -1.95
C ILE A 736 -9.18 -5.82 -0.42
N MET A 737 -9.01 -7.05 0.13
CA MET A 737 -9.55 -7.69 1.37
C MET A 737 -8.58 -8.41 2.36
N THR A 738 -7.79 -7.79 3.26
CA THR A 738 -6.75 -8.44 4.14
C THR A 738 -7.32 -8.83 5.48
N GLU A 739 -6.59 -9.69 6.20
CA GLU A 739 -6.89 -10.08 7.59
C GLU A 739 -8.34 -10.58 7.70
N THR A 740 -8.77 -11.23 6.62
CA THR A 740 -10.15 -11.61 6.33
C THR A 740 -10.14 -13.01 5.76
N LEU A 741 -10.56 -13.94 6.60
CA LEU A 741 -10.67 -15.34 6.25
C LEU A 741 -11.93 -15.59 5.43
N VAL A 742 -11.80 -16.29 4.30
CA VAL A 742 -12.96 -16.81 3.56
C VAL A 742 -13.46 -18.06 4.29
N ASP A 743 -14.68 -17.99 4.83
CA ASP A 743 -15.35 -19.13 5.45
C ASP A 743 -15.79 -20.11 4.36
N LYS A 744 -16.77 -19.68 3.56
CA LYS A 744 -17.36 -20.47 2.49
C LYS A 744 -17.94 -19.61 1.36
N VAL A 745 -18.14 -20.22 0.21
CA VAL A 745 -18.98 -19.70 -0.88
C VAL A 745 -20.44 -19.78 -0.46
N VAL A 746 -21.21 -18.73 -0.78
CA VAL A 746 -22.67 -18.73 -0.64
C VAL A 746 -23.25 -19.23 -1.97
N VAL A 747 -23.98 -20.36 -1.90
CA VAL A 747 -24.61 -21.00 -3.04
C VAL A 747 -26.13 -20.96 -2.85
N GLU A 748 -26.86 -20.51 -3.87
CA GLU A 748 -28.31 -20.38 -3.87
C GLU A 748 -28.90 -21.10 -5.09
N ARG A 749 -30.18 -21.51 -5.04
CA ARG A 749 -30.88 -22.03 -6.22
C ARG A 749 -31.47 -20.88 -7.04
N VAL A 750 -31.02 -20.73 -8.27
CA VAL A 750 -31.49 -19.70 -9.22
C VAL A 750 -31.98 -20.40 -10.48
N GLY A 751 -33.27 -20.31 -10.78
CA GLY A 751 -33.87 -21.03 -11.92
C GLY A 751 -33.89 -22.56 -11.78
N GLY A 752 -33.72 -23.08 -10.57
CA GLY A 752 -33.62 -24.53 -10.27
C GLY A 752 -32.17 -25.02 -10.12
N GLU A 753 -31.24 -24.38 -10.81
CA GLU A 753 -29.81 -24.69 -10.78
C GLU A 753 -29.09 -24.06 -9.58
N LEU A 754 -28.00 -24.66 -9.10
CA LEU A 754 -27.16 -24.10 -8.05
C LEU A 754 -26.24 -23.03 -8.64
N ARG A 755 -26.16 -21.86 -7.99
CA ARG A 755 -25.30 -20.75 -8.38
C ARG A 755 -24.57 -20.17 -7.19
N ALA A 756 -23.26 -19.91 -7.32
CA ALA A 756 -22.54 -19.10 -6.36
C ALA A 756 -22.95 -17.63 -6.48
N THR A 757 -23.45 -17.05 -5.38
CA THR A 757 -23.94 -15.66 -5.32
C THR A 757 -23.04 -14.74 -4.51
N GLY A 758 -22.05 -15.29 -3.81
CA GLY A 758 -21.15 -14.53 -2.96
C GLY A 758 -20.26 -15.39 -2.07
N VAL A 759 -19.68 -14.76 -1.05
CA VAL A 759 -18.82 -15.39 -0.04
C VAL A 759 -19.19 -14.91 1.37
N ARG A 760 -19.03 -15.81 2.34
CA ARG A 760 -19.09 -15.54 3.78
C ARG A 760 -17.66 -15.42 4.29
N LEU A 761 -17.42 -14.37 5.07
CA LEU A 761 -16.10 -13.93 5.51
C LEU A 761 -16.06 -13.78 7.03
N VAL A 762 -14.90 -14.04 7.64
CA VAL A 762 -14.60 -13.80 9.05
C VAL A 762 -13.43 -12.83 9.13
N LYS A 763 -13.64 -11.66 9.73
CA LYS A 763 -12.57 -10.66 9.95
C LYS A 763 -11.72 -11.01 11.17
N ALA A 764 -10.55 -10.37 11.29
CA ALA A 764 -9.67 -10.48 12.46
C ALA A 764 -10.34 -10.16 13.82
N ASP A 765 -11.40 -9.33 13.85
CA ASP A 765 -12.19 -9.04 15.06
C ASP A 765 -13.26 -10.12 15.37
N GLY A 766 -13.30 -11.20 14.60
CA GLY A 766 -14.29 -12.28 14.68
C GLY A 766 -15.64 -11.95 14.05
N SER A 767 -15.85 -10.74 13.51
CA SER A 767 -17.12 -10.37 12.89
C SER A 767 -17.31 -11.06 11.54
N VAL A 768 -18.54 -11.55 11.31
CA VAL A 768 -18.93 -12.26 10.09
C VAL A 768 -19.54 -11.27 9.09
N VAL A 769 -19.11 -11.35 7.84
CA VAL A 769 -19.57 -10.49 6.74
C VAL A 769 -19.97 -11.35 5.55
N HIS A 770 -20.99 -10.94 4.80
CA HIS A 770 -21.34 -11.57 3.53
C HIS A 770 -21.13 -10.55 2.40
N VAL A 771 -20.47 -10.97 1.32
CA VAL A 771 -20.25 -10.15 0.13
C VAL A 771 -20.82 -10.87 -1.08
N LYS A 772 -21.61 -10.17 -1.90
CA LYS A 772 -22.20 -10.73 -3.13
C LYS A 772 -21.29 -10.53 -4.33
N ALA A 773 -21.28 -11.49 -5.24
CA ALA A 773 -20.60 -11.42 -6.52
C ALA A 773 -21.62 -11.22 -7.65
N GLY A 774 -21.48 -10.17 -8.44
CA GLY A 774 -22.44 -9.85 -9.52
C GLY A 774 -22.36 -10.79 -10.73
N LYS A 775 -21.21 -11.43 -10.96
CA LYS A 775 -20.99 -12.39 -12.05
C LYS A 775 -20.57 -13.77 -11.55
N GLU A 776 -19.41 -13.86 -10.90
CA GLU A 776 -18.72 -15.13 -10.64
C GLU A 776 -17.89 -15.05 -9.36
N VAL A 777 -17.73 -16.17 -8.66
CA VAL A 777 -16.81 -16.34 -7.52
C VAL A 777 -15.62 -17.20 -7.97
N ILE A 778 -14.41 -16.77 -7.64
CA ILE A 778 -13.16 -17.45 -8.04
C ILE A 778 -12.40 -17.79 -6.77
N VAL A 779 -12.12 -19.08 -6.56
CA VAL A 779 -11.38 -19.58 -5.40
C VAL A 779 -9.92 -19.81 -5.82
N SER A 780 -9.00 -19.08 -5.17
CA SER A 780 -7.55 -19.19 -5.38
C SER A 780 -6.81 -19.32 -4.04
N GLY A 781 -7.31 -20.18 -3.16
CA GLY A 781 -6.75 -20.43 -1.83
C GLY A 781 -5.53 -21.36 -1.82
N GLY A 782 -5.18 -21.97 -2.96
CA GLY A 782 -4.13 -22.97 -3.07
C GLY A 782 -4.57 -24.35 -2.58
N SER A 783 -3.72 -25.35 -2.84
CA SER A 783 -4.01 -26.78 -2.72
C SER A 783 -4.46 -27.27 -1.33
N TYR A 784 -4.21 -26.52 -0.26
CA TYR A 784 -4.69 -26.87 1.09
C TYR A 784 -6.00 -26.15 1.49
N CYS A 785 -6.25 -24.93 1.00
CA CYS A 785 -7.38 -24.12 1.45
C CYS A 785 -8.57 -24.16 0.48
N SER A 786 -8.32 -24.19 -0.84
CA SER A 786 -9.36 -24.28 -1.87
C SER A 786 -10.34 -25.46 -1.70
N PRO A 787 -9.90 -26.72 -1.49
CA PRO A 787 -10.84 -27.83 -1.27
C PRO A 787 -11.66 -27.66 0.01
N ASN A 788 -11.09 -27.07 1.07
CA ASN A 788 -11.81 -26.88 2.33
C ASN A 788 -12.79 -25.69 2.32
N ILE A 789 -12.55 -24.68 1.48
CA ILE A 789 -13.56 -23.67 1.15
C ILE A 789 -14.75 -24.33 0.43
N LEU A 790 -14.50 -25.22 -0.54
CA LEU A 790 -15.57 -25.97 -1.22
C LEU A 790 -16.33 -26.89 -0.26
N ASN A 791 -15.63 -27.66 0.57
CA ASN A 791 -16.24 -28.55 1.57
C ASN A 791 -17.18 -27.78 2.52
N ARG A 792 -16.74 -26.66 3.12
CA ARG A 792 -17.62 -25.81 3.97
C ARG A 792 -18.77 -25.15 3.20
N SER A 793 -18.67 -25.07 1.87
CA SER A 793 -19.75 -24.58 0.98
C SER A 793 -20.77 -25.66 0.62
N GLY A 794 -20.63 -26.90 1.11
CA GLY A 794 -21.51 -28.02 0.75
C GLY A 794 -21.14 -28.69 -0.59
N ILE A 795 -19.91 -28.49 -1.07
CA ILE A 795 -19.41 -29.03 -2.34
C ILE A 795 -18.23 -29.95 -2.03
N GLY A 796 -18.46 -31.26 -1.99
CA GLY A 796 -17.46 -32.24 -1.57
C GLY A 796 -18.07 -33.63 -1.34
N ALA A 797 -17.28 -34.59 -0.85
CA ALA A 797 -17.75 -35.95 -0.60
C ALA A 797 -18.84 -35.97 0.48
N LYS A 798 -20.06 -36.45 0.16
CA LYS A 798 -21.20 -36.46 1.08
C LYS A 798 -20.86 -37.03 2.47
N ASP A 799 -20.25 -38.21 2.50
CA ASP A 799 -19.88 -38.93 3.73
C ASP A 799 -18.81 -38.20 4.57
N GLU A 800 -18.10 -37.21 4.00
CA GLU A 800 -17.17 -36.36 4.74
C GLU A 800 -17.84 -35.08 5.27
N LEU A 801 -18.80 -34.52 4.52
CA LEU A 801 -19.55 -33.34 4.92
C LEU A 801 -20.54 -33.63 6.06
N ASP A 802 -21.22 -34.79 6.00
CA ASP A 802 -22.17 -35.23 7.01
C ASP A 802 -21.51 -35.36 8.42
N LYS A 803 -20.22 -35.72 8.49
CA LYS A 803 -19.45 -35.80 9.76
C LYS A 803 -19.35 -34.48 10.51
N PHE A 804 -19.47 -33.36 9.80
CA PHE A 804 -19.39 -32.00 10.36
C PHE A 804 -20.75 -31.29 10.37
N GLY A 805 -21.84 -31.99 10.04
CA GLY A 805 -23.18 -31.41 9.95
C GLY A 805 -23.34 -30.40 8.81
N ILE A 806 -22.53 -30.53 7.74
CA ILE A 806 -22.57 -29.65 6.58
C ILE A 806 -23.54 -30.23 5.54
N GLU A 807 -24.56 -29.46 5.15
CA GLU A 807 -25.47 -29.83 4.07
C GLU A 807 -24.71 -30.05 2.76
N THR A 808 -24.82 -31.24 2.17
CA THR A 808 -24.25 -31.55 0.86
C THR A 808 -25.16 -31.00 -0.24
N LEU A 809 -24.71 -29.95 -0.93
CA LEU A 809 -25.38 -29.35 -2.09
C LEU A 809 -24.97 -30.06 -3.39
N VAL A 810 -23.69 -30.44 -3.51
CA VAL A 810 -23.14 -31.24 -4.60
C VAL A 810 -22.20 -32.29 -4.01
N ASP A 811 -22.55 -33.57 -4.18
CA ASP A 811 -21.67 -34.68 -3.84
C ASP A 811 -20.55 -34.78 -4.89
N LEU A 812 -19.36 -34.34 -4.52
CA LEU A 812 -18.21 -34.18 -5.41
C LEU A 812 -16.98 -34.81 -4.76
N ALA A 813 -16.94 -36.14 -4.75
CA ALA A 813 -15.97 -36.94 -4.02
C ALA A 813 -14.48 -36.71 -4.38
N GLY A 814 -14.20 -36.05 -5.50
CA GLY A 814 -12.84 -35.62 -5.86
C GLY A 814 -12.29 -34.44 -5.04
N VAL A 815 -13.14 -33.65 -4.37
CA VAL A 815 -12.69 -32.48 -3.58
C VAL A 815 -11.79 -32.93 -2.44
N GLY A 816 -10.60 -32.36 -2.38
CA GLY A 816 -9.58 -32.70 -1.39
C GLY A 816 -8.83 -34.00 -1.66
N LYS A 817 -9.09 -34.72 -2.76
CA LYS A 817 -8.37 -35.98 -3.10
C LYS A 817 -7.23 -35.69 -4.08
N ASN A 818 -6.43 -36.71 -4.42
CA ASN A 818 -5.31 -36.57 -5.36
C ASN A 818 -4.28 -35.49 -4.96
N LEU A 819 -4.03 -35.31 -3.65
CA LEU A 819 -2.92 -34.46 -3.22
C LEU A 819 -1.60 -35.07 -3.70
N MET A 820 -0.85 -34.27 -4.45
CA MET A 820 0.52 -34.55 -4.90
C MET A 820 1.41 -33.44 -4.37
N ASP A 821 2.67 -33.74 -4.04
CA ASP A 821 3.71 -32.78 -3.71
C ASP A 821 5.06 -33.45 -4.01
N HIS A 822 6.09 -32.67 -4.36
CA HIS A 822 7.42 -33.23 -4.57
C HIS A 822 8.14 -33.48 -3.25
N LEU A 823 8.96 -34.53 -3.25
CA LEU A 823 9.74 -34.97 -2.11
C LEU A 823 11.22 -34.64 -2.33
N ILE A 824 11.81 -33.90 -1.39
CA ILE A 824 13.25 -33.58 -1.36
C ILE A 824 13.95 -34.23 -0.17
N ALA A 825 15.23 -34.53 -0.32
CA ALA A 825 16.11 -34.94 0.77
C ALA A 825 17.39 -34.09 0.77
N PHE A 826 17.74 -33.50 1.91
CA PHE A 826 18.93 -32.66 2.02
C PHE A 826 20.16 -33.53 2.35
N ILE A 827 21.12 -33.61 1.42
CA ILE A 827 22.39 -34.29 1.65
C ILE A 827 23.47 -33.22 1.78
N VAL A 828 24.05 -33.09 2.98
CA VAL A 828 24.92 -31.97 3.36
C VAL A 828 26.36 -32.44 3.52
N TYR A 829 27.30 -31.73 2.90
CA TYR A 829 28.72 -32.06 2.88
C TYR A 829 29.54 -30.92 3.47
N GLU A 830 30.64 -31.27 4.15
CA GLU A 830 31.66 -30.32 4.59
C GLU A 830 32.77 -30.18 3.53
N THR A 831 33.27 -28.97 3.30
CA THR A 831 34.41 -28.70 2.42
C THR A 831 35.72 -28.58 3.22
N GLU A 832 36.84 -28.95 2.60
CA GLU A 832 38.18 -28.71 3.17
C GLU A 832 38.65 -27.25 3.00
N HIS A 833 38.08 -26.51 2.03
CA HIS A 833 38.51 -25.17 1.67
C HIS A 833 37.52 -24.08 2.11
N GLN A 834 38.06 -23.00 2.67
CA GLN A 834 37.30 -21.80 3.01
C GLN A 834 36.97 -20.97 1.76
N GLY A 835 35.81 -20.30 1.77
CA GLY A 835 35.43 -19.33 0.74
C GLY A 835 34.81 -19.90 -0.54
N LEU A 836 34.65 -21.22 -0.67
CA LEU A 836 33.86 -21.84 -1.74
C LEU A 836 32.35 -21.62 -1.56
N THR A 837 31.92 -21.54 -0.29
CA THR A 837 30.53 -21.47 0.18
C THR A 837 30.18 -20.08 0.72
N VAL A 838 28.88 -19.80 0.91
CA VAL A 838 28.40 -18.54 1.51
C VAL A 838 28.11 -18.62 3.03
N ASP A 839 28.45 -19.72 3.70
CA ASP A 839 28.28 -19.87 5.17
C ASP A 839 28.93 -18.73 5.97
N LYS A 840 30.09 -18.22 5.53
CA LYS A 840 30.78 -17.09 6.18
C LYS A 840 29.96 -15.79 6.22
N ASP A 841 28.99 -15.65 5.31
CA ASP A 841 28.15 -14.47 5.17
C ASP A 841 26.77 -14.66 5.84
N LEU A 842 26.54 -15.82 6.48
CA LEU A 842 25.28 -16.21 7.12
C LEU A 842 25.43 -16.75 8.55
N PHE A 843 26.41 -17.60 8.81
CA PHE A 843 26.53 -18.39 10.05
C PHE A 843 27.80 -18.12 10.87
N HIS A 844 28.81 -17.45 10.29
CA HIS A 844 30.06 -17.13 10.99
C HIS A 844 30.05 -15.69 11.50
N ASP A 845 30.61 -15.49 12.70
CA ASP A 845 30.85 -14.18 13.32
C ASP A 845 29.66 -13.22 13.23
N ASP A 846 29.84 -12.08 12.56
CA ASP A 846 28.83 -11.05 12.31
C ASP A 846 28.21 -11.14 10.88
N GLY A 847 28.46 -12.25 10.17
CA GLY A 847 28.15 -12.42 8.74
C GLY A 847 26.73 -12.05 8.37
N LEU A 848 25.73 -12.58 9.09
CA LEU A 848 24.32 -12.25 8.87
C LEU A 848 24.02 -10.75 9.02
N ALA A 849 24.64 -10.08 9.99
CA ALA A 849 24.45 -8.65 10.22
C ALA A 849 25.09 -7.80 9.11
N ARG A 850 26.29 -8.17 8.64
CA ARG A 850 26.93 -7.54 7.47
C ARG A 850 26.12 -7.74 6.19
N SER A 851 25.63 -8.95 5.95
CA SER A 851 24.78 -9.28 4.81
C SER A 851 23.44 -8.54 4.85
N TYR A 852 22.85 -8.35 6.03
CA TYR A 852 21.65 -7.54 6.20
C TYR A 852 21.89 -6.06 5.94
N ALA A 853 22.99 -5.48 6.43
CA ALA A 853 23.37 -4.09 6.11
C ALA A 853 23.60 -3.90 4.60
N LEU A 854 24.34 -4.80 3.96
CA LEU A 854 24.60 -4.78 2.51
C LEU A 854 23.30 -4.85 1.68
N TRP A 855 22.34 -5.68 2.09
CA TRP A 855 21.03 -5.69 1.45
C TRP A 855 20.21 -4.43 1.76
N LYS A 856 20.26 -3.92 3.00
CA LYS A 856 19.50 -2.73 3.41
C LYS A 856 19.94 -1.48 2.65
N ASP A 857 21.24 -1.28 2.48
CA ASP A 857 21.82 -0.08 1.89
C ASP A 857 21.96 -0.19 0.37
N HIS A 858 22.30 -1.37 -0.16
CA HIS A 858 22.64 -1.55 -1.58
C HIS A 858 21.80 -2.61 -2.33
N LYS A 859 20.90 -3.33 -1.66
CA LYS A 859 20.15 -4.48 -2.23
C LYS A 859 21.07 -5.55 -2.83
N ALA A 860 22.24 -5.75 -2.24
CA ALA A 860 23.27 -6.67 -2.70
C ALA A 860 23.60 -7.76 -1.65
N GLY A 861 24.47 -8.69 -2.01
CA GLY A 861 24.96 -9.76 -1.13
C GLY A 861 24.03 -10.97 -1.04
N VAL A 862 24.37 -11.93 -0.17
CA VAL A 862 23.69 -13.24 -0.09
C VAL A 862 22.18 -13.15 0.19
N LEU A 863 21.71 -12.11 0.89
CA LEU A 863 20.28 -11.91 1.20
C LEU A 863 19.48 -11.28 0.05
N ALA A 864 20.14 -10.75 -0.98
CA ALA A 864 19.52 -10.30 -2.22
C ALA A 864 18.98 -11.45 -3.08
N GLY A 865 19.44 -12.68 -2.81
CA GLY A 865 18.92 -13.92 -3.37
C GLY A 865 18.61 -14.95 -2.29
N PHE A 866 18.38 -16.18 -2.72
CA PHE A 866 18.41 -17.36 -1.87
C PHE A 866 19.66 -18.16 -2.24
N PRO A 867 20.40 -18.77 -1.31
CA PRO A 867 21.68 -19.43 -1.60
C PRO A 867 21.59 -20.76 -2.36
N PHE A 868 20.56 -20.99 -3.19
CA PHE A 868 20.59 -22.05 -4.21
C PHE A 868 21.71 -21.81 -5.21
N GLY A 869 22.28 -22.88 -5.77
CA GLY A 869 23.35 -22.84 -6.77
C GLY A 869 22.87 -23.22 -8.17
N CYS A 870 23.68 -24.05 -8.84
CA CYS A 870 23.32 -24.76 -10.07
C CYS A 870 22.34 -25.92 -9.80
N VAL A 871 21.71 -26.42 -10.87
CA VAL A 871 20.69 -27.47 -10.79
C VAL A 871 20.91 -28.46 -11.94
N ALA A 872 20.45 -29.71 -11.79
CA ALA A 872 20.39 -30.70 -12.87
C ALA A 872 19.07 -31.46 -12.91
N PHE A 873 18.70 -31.93 -14.09
CA PHE A 873 17.61 -32.87 -14.38
C PHE A 873 18.22 -34.22 -14.75
N ALA A 874 17.70 -35.33 -14.21
CA ALA A 874 18.21 -36.66 -14.49
C ALA A 874 17.12 -37.69 -14.83
N ARG A 875 17.44 -38.54 -15.81
CA ARG A 875 16.79 -39.84 -16.07
C ARG A 875 17.55 -40.94 -15.34
N LEU A 876 16.82 -41.86 -14.68
CA LEU A 876 17.40 -42.92 -13.85
C LEU A 876 17.15 -44.34 -14.40
N ASP A 877 16.57 -44.50 -15.59
CA ASP A 877 16.18 -45.80 -16.18
C ASP A 877 17.29 -46.85 -16.16
N SER A 878 18.49 -46.48 -16.59
CA SER A 878 19.67 -47.36 -16.63
C SER A 878 20.18 -47.68 -15.24
N ARG A 879 20.11 -46.71 -14.32
CA ARG A 879 20.56 -46.82 -12.92
C ARG A 879 19.61 -47.64 -12.05
N LEU A 880 18.35 -47.78 -12.47
CA LEU A 880 17.31 -48.59 -11.84
C LEU A 880 17.11 -49.95 -12.54
N SER A 881 17.92 -50.28 -13.55
CA SER A 881 17.78 -51.51 -14.34
C SER A 881 18.05 -52.79 -13.53
N ASP A 882 18.72 -52.69 -12.39
CA ASP A 882 18.94 -53.76 -11.41
C ASP A 882 17.81 -53.88 -10.37
N SER A 883 16.95 -52.86 -10.22
CA SER A 883 15.87 -52.85 -9.24
C SER A 883 14.78 -53.85 -9.61
N ALA A 884 14.57 -54.85 -8.75
CA ALA A 884 13.46 -55.78 -8.90
C ALA A 884 12.09 -55.08 -8.85
N VAL A 885 11.95 -54.02 -8.04
CA VAL A 885 10.72 -53.23 -7.88
C VAL A 885 10.44 -52.42 -9.15
N TRP A 886 11.44 -51.70 -9.67
CA TRP A 886 11.33 -50.98 -10.95
C TRP A 886 10.96 -51.94 -12.08
N ASN A 887 11.65 -53.08 -12.19
CA ASN A 887 11.43 -54.03 -13.26
C ASN A 887 10.04 -54.69 -13.20
N ALA A 888 9.56 -55.05 -12.01
CA ALA A 888 8.23 -55.65 -11.82
C ALA A 888 7.06 -54.64 -11.97
N ALA A 889 7.32 -53.34 -11.86
CA ALA A 889 6.26 -52.33 -11.89
C ALA A 889 5.54 -52.22 -13.25
N PRO A 890 4.22 -51.93 -13.25
CA PRO A 890 3.44 -51.78 -14.47
C PRO A 890 3.88 -50.53 -15.25
N ARG A 891 3.92 -50.65 -16.58
CA ARG A 891 4.33 -49.58 -17.51
C ARG A 891 3.25 -49.37 -18.57
N GLN A 892 3.07 -48.12 -18.99
CA GLN A 892 2.33 -47.81 -20.21
C GLN A 892 3.31 -47.82 -21.42
N PRO A 893 2.85 -48.14 -22.64
CA PRO A 893 3.70 -48.07 -23.83
C PRO A 893 4.38 -46.71 -23.99
N GLY A 894 5.70 -46.71 -24.15
CA GLY A 894 6.50 -45.48 -24.29
C GLY A 894 6.75 -44.70 -22.99
N ARG A 895 6.38 -45.25 -21.82
CA ARG A 895 6.59 -44.63 -20.50
C ARG A 895 7.31 -45.57 -19.53
N ASP A 896 8.00 -44.98 -18.56
CA ASP A 896 8.61 -45.68 -17.43
C ASP A 896 7.58 -46.04 -16.31
N PRO A 897 7.97 -46.75 -15.25
CA PRO A 897 7.11 -47.03 -14.09
C PRO A 897 6.54 -45.81 -13.34
N MET A 898 7.22 -44.66 -13.40
CA MET A 898 6.72 -43.40 -12.83
C MET A 898 5.68 -42.72 -13.73
N GLY A 899 5.41 -43.30 -14.90
CA GLY A 899 4.49 -42.78 -15.90
C GLY A 899 5.10 -41.72 -16.81
N LEU A 900 6.42 -41.54 -16.79
CA LEU A 900 7.12 -40.49 -17.52
C LEU A 900 7.61 -40.98 -18.88
N THR A 901 7.57 -40.11 -19.88
CA THR A 901 8.22 -40.37 -21.19
C THR A 901 9.73 -40.15 -21.10
N PRO A 902 10.52 -40.62 -22.09
CA PRO A 902 11.95 -40.29 -22.20
C PRO A 902 12.26 -38.79 -22.36
N ARG A 903 11.25 -37.90 -22.46
CA ARG A 903 11.40 -36.44 -22.53
C ARG A 903 11.22 -35.74 -21.17
N GLN A 904 10.92 -36.48 -20.11
CA GLN A 904 10.67 -35.95 -18.76
C GLN A 904 11.71 -36.49 -17.76
N PRO A 905 12.34 -35.64 -16.94
CA PRO A 905 13.27 -36.10 -15.89
C PRO A 905 12.55 -36.93 -14.81
N ASN A 906 13.22 -37.94 -14.26
CA ASN A 906 12.73 -38.65 -13.07
C ASN A 906 12.94 -37.82 -11.80
N VAL A 907 14.04 -37.06 -11.75
CA VAL A 907 14.42 -36.26 -10.58
C VAL A 907 15.11 -34.96 -11.00
N GLU A 908 15.04 -33.98 -10.11
CA GLU A 908 15.92 -32.82 -10.07
C GLU A 908 17.01 -33.01 -9.01
N LEU A 909 18.20 -32.46 -9.25
CA LEU A 909 19.33 -32.40 -8.32
C LEU A 909 19.70 -30.94 -8.12
N MET A 910 19.19 -30.33 -7.05
CA MET A 910 19.34 -28.91 -6.75
C MET A 910 20.47 -28.68 -5.73
N THR A 911 21.34 -27.70 -5.97
CA THR A 911 22.45 -27.39 -5.03
C THR A 911 22.11 -26.21 -4.10
N ILE A 912 22.62 -26.23 -2.86
CA ILE A 912 22.59 -25.09 -1.93
C ILE A 912 24.01 -24.78 -1.50
N GLN A 913 24.40 -23.51 -1.60
CA GLN A 913 25.77 -23.02 -1.49
C GLN A 913 26.23 -22.73 -0.05
N CYS A 914 25.45 -23.22 0.92
CA CYS A 914 25.66 -23.13 2.37
C CYS A 914 24.90 -24.28 3.05
N TYR A 915 24.96 -24.35 4.38
CA TYR A 915 24.04 -25.17 5.16
C TYR A 915 22.59 -24.75 4.90
N GLY A 916 21.75 -25.70 4.47
CA GLY A 916 20.38 -25.47 4.04
C GLY A 916 19.45 -26.58 4.51
N GLY A 917 18.16 -26.25 4.65
CA GLY A 917 17.15 -27.21 5.10
C GLY A 917 15.87 -26.57 5.66
N PRO A 918 14.92 -27.40 6.12
CA PRO A 918 13.76 -26.98 6.91
C PRO A 918 14.14 -26.15 8.15
N LYS A 919 13.16 -25.45 8.75
CA LYS A 919 13.43 -24.60 9.91
C LYS A 919 13.87 -25.36 11.17
N SER A 920 13.53 -26.66 11.25
CA SER A 920 13.97 -27.60 12.28
C SER A 920 15.43 -28.06 12.16
N PHE A 921 16.12 -27.77 11.06
CA PHE A 921 17.54 -28.09 10.91
C PHE A 921 18.37 -27.05 11.67
N THR A 922 19.12 -27.52 12.67
CA THR A 922 19.81 -26.68 13.68
C THR A 922 21.32 -26.84 13.72
N ASP A 923 21.87 -27.82 13.00
CA ASP A 923 23.30 -28.16 13.00
C ASP A 923 24.10 -27.21 12.09
N PHE A 924 23.97 -25.90 12.31
CA PHE A 924 24.67 -24.88 11.55
C PHE A 924 26.20 -25.04 11.70
N PRO A 925 27.00 -24.79 10.64
CA PRO A 925 28.44 -25.02 10.61
C PRO A 925 29.23 -23.93 11.38
N VAL A 926 28.98 -23.81 12.67
CA VAL A 926 29.67 -22.85 13.55
C VAL A 926 31.14 -23.22 13.74
N GLY A 927 31.98 -22.21 14.01
CA GLY A 927 33.42 -22.41 14.26
C GLY A 927 34.28 -22.52 12.99
N GLY A 928 33.85 -21.94 11.86
CA GLY A 928 34.66 -21.82 10.65
C GLY A 928 34.64 -23.07 9.74
N SER A 929 33.65 -23.94 9.91
CA SER A 929 33.40 -25.04 8.97
C SER A 929 32.59 -24.54 7.78
N HIS A 930 32.75 -25.14 6.61
CA HIS A 930 32.10 -24.67 5.37
C HIS A 930 31.32 -25.83 4.76
N THR A 931 30.09 -25.60 4.31
CA THR A 931 29.20 -26.68 3.88
C THR A 931 28.37 -26.31 2.67
N PHE A 932 27.92 -27.32 1.93
CA PHE A 932 26.94 -27.15 0.86
C PHE A 932 26.01 -28.36 0.85
N CYS A 933 24.86 -28.21 0.20
CA CYS A 933 23.89 -29.29 0.07
C CYS A 933 23.76 -29.69 -1.40
N LEU A 934 23.59 -30.99 -1.66
CA LEU A 934 22.95 -31.48 -2.88
C LEU A 934 21.61 -32.11 -2.48
N VAL A 935 20.56 -31.70 -3.17
CA VAL A 935 19.17 -31.95 -2.80
C VAL A 935 18.46 -32.62 -3.97
N PRO A 936 18.33 -33.97 -3.97
CA PRO A 936 17.45 -34.65 -4.90
C PRO A 936 15.99 -34.26 -4.64
N GLU A 937 15.21 -34.04 -5.71
CA GLU A 937 13.76 -33.85 -5.73
C GLU A 937 13.11 -34.93 -6.61
N LEU A 938 12.14 -35.66 -6.08
CA LEU A 938 11.39 -36.69 -6.80
C LEU A 938 10.26 -36.08 -7.63
N PHE A 939 10.29 -36.31 -8.94
CA PHE A 939 9.20 -35.95 -9.86
C PHE A 939 8.28 -37.12 -10.18
N SER A 940 7.03 -36.79 -10.55
CA SER A 940 5.93 -37.75 -10.75
C SER A 940 5.81 -38.80 -9.62
N PRO A 941 5.79 -38.39 -8.33
CA PRO A 941 5.61 -39.33 -7.23
C PRO A 941 4.33 -40.13 -7.43
N ARG A 942 4.35 -41.41 -7.10
CA ARG A 942 3.25 -42.36 -7.22
C ARG A 942 2.28 -42.29 -6.05
N SER A 943 2.78 -41.97 -4.86
CA SER A 943 1.99 -41.73 -3.65
C SER A 943 0.92 -40.66 -3.87
N ARG A 944 -0.23 -40.81 -3.21
CA ARG A 944 -1.34 -39.84 -3.26
C ARG A 944 -1.91 -39.63 -1.87
N GLY A 945 -2.03 -38.36 -1.50
CA GLY A 945 -2.61 -37.92 -0.24
C GLY A 945 -4.02 -37.35 -0.38
N SER A 946 -4.49 -36.71 0.69
CA SER A 946 -5.73 -35.96 0.72
C SER A 946 -5.71 -34.76 1.69
N VAL A 947 -6.64 -33.83 1.48
CA VAL A 947 -6.91 -32.67 2.32
C VAL A 947 -8.37 -32.72 2.75
N ALA A 948 -8.62 -32.66 4.05
CA ALA A 948 -9.95 -32.73 4.63
C ALA A 948 -10.19 -31.60 5.65
N LEU A 949 -11.45 -31.41 6.01
CA LEU A 949 -11.83 -30.54 7.11
C LEU A 949 -11.39 -31.16 8.44
N ARG A 950 -10.84 -30.32 9.33
CA ARG A 950 -10.62 -30.67 10.74
C ARG A 950 -11.88 -30.45 11.58
N SER A 951 -12.62 -29.40 11.25
CA SER A 951 -13.91 -29.03 11.82
C SER A 951 -14.68 -28.17 10.81
N ALA A 952 -15.90 -27.77 11.17
CA ALA A 952 -16.67 -26.78 10.41
C ALA A 952 -16.16 -25.33 10.62
N ASP A 953 -15.26 -25.07 11.58
CA ASP A 953 -14.73 -23.73 11.83
C ASP A 953 -13.68 -23.37 10.75
N PRO A 954 -13.84 -22.25 10.03
CA PRO A 954 -12.90 -21.89 8.98
C PRO A 954 -11.50 -21.54 9.50
N ARG A 955 -11.35 -21.22 10.79
CA ARG A 955 -10.09 -20.83 11.42
C ARG A 955 -9.17 -22.01 11.70
N ASP A 956 -9.72 -23.23 11.72
CA ASP A 956 -8.93 -24.44 11.94
C ASP A 956 -8.13 -24.80 10.69
N VAL A 957 -6.83 -25.06 10.88
CA VAL A 957 -5.97 -25.53 9.80
C VAL A 957 -6.44 -26.90 9.27
N PRO A 958 -6.36 -27.16 7.95
CA PRO A 958 -6.76 -28.43 7.35
C PRO A 958 -6.19 -29.68 8.05
N LEU A 959 -6.87 -30.80 7.91
CA LEU A 959 -6.21 -32.10 7.97
C LEU A 959 -5.55 -32.33 6.62
N VAL A 960 -4.22 -32.48 6.59
CA VAL A 960 -3.47 -32.80 5.36
C VAL A 960 -2.79 -34.14 5.57
N ASP A 961 -3.25 -35.16 4.88
CA ASP A 961 -2.54 -36.42 4.76
C ASP A 961 -1.72 -36.37 3.46
N THR A 962 -0.41 -36.30 3.59
CA THR A 962 0.52 -36.30 2.46
C THR A 962 0.80 -37.71 1.92
N ASN A 963 0.59 -38.75 2.74
CA ASN A 963 0.83 -40.15 2.41
C ASN A 963 2.20 -40.41 1.75
N TYR A 964 3.25 -39.73 2.22
CA TYR A 964 4.57 -39.74 1.59
C TYR A 964 5.23 -41.12 1.66
N LEU A 965 5.90 -41.50 0.56
CA LEU A 965 6.66 -42.76 0.41
C LEU A 965 5.80 -44.02 0.64
N ALA A 966 4.49 -43.93 0.38
CA ALA A 966 3.56 -45.05 0.49
C ALA A 966 3.67 -46.04 -0.67
N ASP A 967 4.03 -45.56 -1.87
CA ASP A 967 4.38 -46.41 -3.01
C ASP A 967 5.87 -46.79 -2.96
N PRO A 968 6.25 -48.08 -3.08
CA PRO A 968 7.64 -48.50 -3.03
C PRO A 968 8.50 -47.95 -4.18
N LEU A 969 7.93 -47.55 -5.32
CA LEU A 969 8.69 -46.90 -6.38
C LEU A 969 9.21 -45.53 -5.98
N ASP A 970 8.46 -44.76 -5.17
CA ASP A 970 8.91 -43.46 -4.68
C ASP A 970 10.16 -43.61 -3.81
N VAL A 971 10.22 -44.69 -3.02
CA VAL A 971 11.38 -45.02 -2.18
C VAL A 971 12.58 -45.42 -3.04
N GLU A 972 12.40 -46.30 -4.04
CA GLU A 972 13.46 -46.77 -4.93
C GLU A 972 14.08 -45.63 -5.76
N VAL A 973 13.24 -44.84 -6.43
CA VAL A 973 13.70 -43.74 -7.29
C VAL A 973 14.40 -42.67 -6.46
N MET A 974 13.84 -42.33 -5.29
CA MET A 974 14.46 -41.34 -4.40
C MET A 974 15.78 -41.84 -3.80
N ALA A 975 15.88 -43.12 -3.43
CA ALA A 975 17.12 -43.70 -2.91
C ALA A 975 18.21 -43.76 -4.00
N GLU A 976 17.86 -44.09 -5.25
CA GLU A 976 18.80 -44.03 -6.38
C GLU A 976 19.23 -42.59 -6.67
N ALA A 977 18.32 -41.62 -6.56
CA ALA A 977 18.64 -40.21 -6.73
C ALA A 977 19.60 -39.70 -5.65
N CYS A 978 19.42 -40.12 -4.39
CA CYS A 978 20.37 -39.85 -3.31
C CYS A 978 21.73 -40.51 -3.56
N ARG A 979 21.76 -41.76 -4.06
CA ARG A 979 23.00 -42.44 -4.46
C ARG A 979 23.74 -41.67 -5.55
N PHE A 980 23.05 -41.33 -6.64
CA PHE A 980 23.64 -40.61 -7.76
C PHE A 980 24.12 -39.21 -7.36
N ALA A 981 23.36 -38.51 -6.52
CA ALA A 981 23.78 -37.26 -5.91
C ALA A 981 25.08 -37.42 -5.10
N ASN A 982 25.20 -38.48 -4.29
CA ASN A 982 26.44 -38.74 -3.57
C ASN A 982 27.62 -39.00 -4.52
N GLU A 983 27.46 -39.85 -5.54
CA GLU A 983 28.49 -40.09 -6.57
C GLU A 983 28.94 -38.79 -7.27
N ILE A 984 28.01 -37.88 -7.58
CA ILE A 984 28.33 -36.56 -8.16
C ILE A 984 29.20 -35.75 -7.20
N VAL A 985 28.96 -35.81 -5.90
CA VAL A 985 29.71 -35.01 -4.92
C VAL A 985 31.05 -35.64 -4.56
N VAL A 986 31.08 -36.94 -4.24
CA VAL A 986 32.28 -37.61 -3.70
C VAL A 986 33.25 -38.09 -4.77
N ASP A 987 32.75 -38.49 -5.94
CA ASP A 987 33.56 -39.01 -7.05
C ASP A 987 33.62 -38.05 -8.25
N GLY A 988 32.93 -36.90 -8.19
CA GLY A 988 32.87 -35.92 -9.27
C GLY A 988 34.17 -35.14 -9.45
N LYS A 989 34.60 -34.96 -10.70
CA LYS A 989 35.86 -34.30 -11.05
C LYS A 989 36.09 -32.92 -10.39
N GLY A 990 35.05 -32.12 -10.21
CA GLY A 990 35.16 -30.79 -9.61
C GLY A 990 35.13 -30.79 -8.07
N THR A 991 34.47 -31.76 -7.43
CA THR A 991 34.21 -31.73 -5.96
C THR A 991 34.97 -32.78 -5.15
N ARG A 992 35.40 -33.90 -5.73
CA ARG A 992 36.07 -35.01 -5.00
C ARG A 992 37.30 -34.57 -4.18
N ASP A 993 38.03 -33.57 -4.69
CA ASP A 993 39.28 -33.07 -4.11
C ASP A 993 39.05 -31.94 -3.09
N VAL A 994 37.79 -31.51 -2.88
CA VAL A 994 37.41 -30.46 -1.89
C VAL A 994 36.41 -30.93 -0.84
N VAL A 995 35.77 -32.09 -1.03
CA VAL A 995 34.78 -32.66 -0.10
C VAL A 995 35.48 -33.44 1.01
N LYS A 996 35.26 -33.00 2.24
CA LYS A 996 35.84 -33.60 3.45
C LYS A 996 35.03 -34.80 3.96
N GLY A 997 33.74 -34.81 3.65
CA GLY A 997 32.79 -35.84 4.07
C GLY A 997 31.41 -35.27 4.38
N SER A 998 30.60 -36.07 5.07
CA SER A 998 29.25 -35.70 5.50
C SER A 998 29.24 -34.61 6.57
N TRP A 999 28.18 -33.82 6.56
CA TRP A 999 27.81 -32.92 7.64
C TRP A 999 26.40 -33.26 8.18
N PRO A 1000 26.16 -33.23 9.51
CA PRO A 1000 27.15 -33.17 10.59
C PRO A 1000 28.16 -34.34 10.55
N ARG A 1001 29.33 -34.17 11.18
CA ARG A 1001 30.50 -35.06 11.03
C ARG A 1001 30.29 -36.49 11.55
N GLU A 1002 29.29 -36.70 12.41
CA GLU A 1002 28.84 -38.00 12.89
C GLU A 1002 28.03 -38.79 11.86
N LEU A 1003 27.53 -38.14 10.80
CA LEU A 1003 26.91 -38.83 9.68
C LEU A 1003 27.99 -39.44 8.76
N ILE A 1004 27.63 -40.53 8.10
CA ILE A 1004 28.53 -41.29 7.22
C ILE A 1004 27.97 -41.49 5.81
N HIS A 1005 26.97 -40.70 5.40
CA HIS A 1005 26.27 -40.86 4.13
C HIS A 1005 27.20 -40.70 2.90
N HIS A 1006 28.32 -39.97 3.04
CA HIS A 1006 29.38 -39.88 2.03
C HIS A 1006 29.99 -41.25 1.66
N ARG A 1007 29.82 -42.27 2.51
CA ARG A 1007 30.30 -43.64 2.31
C ARG A 1007 29.23 -44.62 1.82
N TYR A 1008 28.00 -44.14 1.60
CA TYR A 1008 26.91 -44.98 1.09
C TYR A 1008 27.09 -45.20 -0.40
N THR A 1009 27.11 -46.47 -0.83
CA THR A 1009 27.49 -46.87 -2.20
C THR A 1009 26.42 -47.73 -2.89
N THR A 1010 25.47 -48.27 -2.14
CA THR A 1010 24.35 -49.07 -2.63
C THR A 1010 23.04 -48.28 -2.47
N ARG A 1011 21.96 -48.67 -3.18
CA ARG A 1011 20.65 -48.01 -3.04
C ARG A 1011 20.05 -48.32 -1.67
N GLU A 1012 20.31 -49.52 -1.18
CA GLU A 1012 19.87 -50.06 0.09
C GLU A 1012 20.39 -49.23 1.28
N ASP A 1013 21.62 -48.70 1.21
CA ASP A 1013 22.17 -47.76 2.19
C ASP A 1013 21.32 -46.47 2.31
N TRP A 1014 20.74 -46.02 1.19
CA TRP A 1014 19.97 -44.78 1.10
C TRP A 1014 18.49 -44.93 1.48
N ILE A 1015 17.91 -46.14 1.44
CA ILE A 1015 16.49 -46.35 1.78
C ILE A 1015 16.15 -45.85 3.22
N PRO A 1016 16.91 -46.19 4.28
CA PRO A 1016 16.68 -45.65 5.62
C PRO A 1016 16.89 -44.12 5.69
N PHE A 1017 17.84 -43.59 4.91
CA PHE A 1017 18.09 -42.16 4.85
C PHE A 1017 16.90 -41.41 4.23
N VAL A 1018 16.32 -41.93 3.13
CA VAL A 1018 15.14 -41.36 2.48
C VAL A 1018 13.94 -41.38 3.42
N LYS A 1019 13.63 -42.52 4.06
CA LYS A 1019 12.50 -42.63 4.99
C LYS A 1019 12.59 -41.67 6.17
N LYS A 1020 13.79 -41.48 6.71
CA LYS A 1020 14.05 -40.57 7.85
C LYS A 1020 14.10 -39.09 7.48
N ASN A 1021 14.58 -38.73 6.27
CA ASN A 1021 14.92 -37.33 5.94
C ASN A 1021 14.11 -36.70 4.80
N ALA A 1022 13.39 -37.48 3.99
CA ALA A 1022 12.59 -36.91 2.90
C ALA A 1022 11.50 -35.97 3.44
N THR A 1023 11.26 -34.85 2.76
CA THR A 1023 10.34 -33.78 3.16
C THR A 1023 9.72 -33.12 1.93
N THR A 1024 8.67 -32.33 2.13
CA THR A 1024 8.04 -31.50 1.08
C THR A 1024 9.05 -30.56 0.41
N CYS A 1025 8.96 -30.42 -0.93
CA CYS A 1025 9.55 -29.29 -1.67
C CYS A 1025 8.58 -28.10 -1.80
N TYR A 1026 7.51 -28.09 -1.02
CA TYR A 1026 6.54 -27.01 -0.93
C TYR A 1026 5.72 -26.82 -2.23
N HIS A 1027 5.54 -27.88 -3.01
CA HIS A 1027 4.91 -27.97 -4.35
C HIS A 1027 3.54 -28.71 -4.38
N PRO A 1028 2.60 -28.51 -3.43
CA PRO A 1028 1.35 -29.26 -3.38
C PRO A 1028 0.38 -28.91 -4.51
N ALA A 1029 -0.29 -29.91 -5.09
CA ALA A 1029 -1.22 -29.79 -6.21
C ALA A 1029 -2.35 -30.82 -6.18
N GLY A 1030 -3.33 -30.67 -7.08
CA GLY A 1030 -4.30 -31.71 -7.46
C GLY A 1030 -5.57 -31.89 -6.61
N THR A 1031 -5.73 -31.12 -5.53
CA THR A 1031 -6.86 -31.27 -4.60
C THR A 1031 -8.21 -30.77 -5.08
N CYS A 1032 -8.27 -30.13 -6.25
CA CYS A 1032 -9.46 -29.73 -6.98
C CYS A 1032 -9.31 -30.12 -8.46
N ALA A 1033 -8.78 -31.32 -8.74
CA ALA A 1033 -8.32 -31.75 -10.06
C ALA A 1033 -9.28 -31.44 -11.22
N MET A 1034 -8.69 -30.93 -12.30
CA MET A 1034 -9.33 -30.72 -13.58
C MET A 1034 -9.41 -32.02 -14.37
N GLY A 1035 -10.44 -32.19 -15.21
CA GLY A 1035 -10.56 -33.37 -16.06
C GLY A 1035 -11.85 -33.41 -16.85
N LYS A 1036 -12.27 -34.63 -17.23
CA LYS A 1036 -13.51 -34.84 -17.99
C LYS A 1036 -14.73 -34.73 -17.07
N THR A 1037 -15.81 -34.17 -17.59
CA THR A 1037 -17.03 -33.90 -16.80
C THR A 1037 -17.72 -35.16 -16.29
N ASP A 1038 -17.56 -36.30 -16.98
CA ASP A 1038 -18.08 -37.62 -16.62
C ASP A 1038 -17.24 -38.39 -15.59
N ASP A 1039 -15.97 -38.02 -15.38
CA ASP A 1039 -15.12 -38.63 -14.34
C ASP A 1039 -15.56 -38.17 -12.93
N PRO A 1040 -15.95 -39.08 -12.01
CA PRO A 1040 -16.35 -38.72 -10.64
C PRO A 1040 -15.22 -38.08 -9.80
N LYS A 1041 -13.95 -38.25 -10.17
CA LYS A 1041 -12.80 -37.63 -9.50
C LYS A 1041 -12.53 -36.20 -9.95
N THR A 1042 -13.06 -35.80 -11.11
CA THR A 1042 -12.92 -34.42 -11.62
C THR A 1042 -13.76 -33.47 -10.78
N VAL A 1043 -13.14 -32.38 -10.33
CA VAL A 1043 -13.77 -31.30 -9.55
C VAL A 1043 -14.09 -30.09 -10.44
N VAL A 1044 -13.17 -29.71 -11.34
CA VAL A 1044 -13.36 -28.62 -12.31
C VAL A 1044 -13.24 -29.10 -13.76
N ASP A 1045 -13.97 -28.45 -14.68
CA ASP A 1045 -13.83 -28.72 -16.11
C ASP A 1045 -12.61 -28.03 -16.73
N ALA A 1046 -12.38 -28.25 -18.04
CA ALA A 1046 -11.30 -27.63 -18.82
C ALA A 1046 -11.28 -26.08 -18.78
N LYS A 1047 -12.42 -25.44 -18.44
CA LYS A 1047 -12.56 -23.99 -18.26
C LYS A 1047 -12.52 -23.57 -16.78
N LEU A 1048 -12.06 -24.45 -15.89
CA LEU A 1048 -11.90 -24.26 -14.45
C LEU A 1048 -13.22 -24.08 -13.66
N ARG A 1049 -14.36 -24.43 -14.26
CA ARG A 1049 -15.69 -24.29 -13.62
C ARG A 1049 -15.97 -25.48 -12.71
N VAL A 1050 -16.44 -25.21 -11.49
CA VAL A 1050 -16.76 -26.26 -10.52
C VAL A 1050 -17.99 -27.04 -10.98
N LYS A 1051 -17.90 -28.38 -11.02
CA LYS A 1051 -19.01 -29.24 -11.44
C LYS A 1051 -20.22 -29.05 -10.52
N GLY A 1052 -21.40 -28.91 -11.12
CA GLY A 1052 -22.67 -28.78 -10.42
C GLY A 1052 -23.00 -27.39 -9.85
N VAL A 1053 -22.12 -26.38 -9.98
CA VAL A 1053 -22.37 -25.02 -9.47
C VAL A 1053 -22.02 -23.95 -10.51
N ASN A 1054 -23.03 -23.20 -10.94
CA ASN A 1054 -22.86 -22.08 -11.85
C ASN A 1054 -22.17 -20.89 -11.18
N GLY A 1055 -21.35 -20.15 -11.94
CA GLY A 1055 -20.70 -18.94 -11.45
C GLY A 1055 -19.62 -19.19 -10.40
N LEU A 1056 -19.02 -20.38 -10.36
CA LEU A 1056 -17.95 -20.74 -9.45
C LEU A 1056 -16.76 -21.37 -10.20
N ARG A 1057 -15.54 -20.89 -9.91
CA ARG A 1057 -14.29 -21.47 -10.42
C ARG A 1057 -13.28 -21.71 -9.30
N VAL A 1058 -12.37 -22.65 -9.53
CA VAL A 1058 -11.11 -22.78 -8.76
C VAL A 1058 -9.96 -22.49 -9.71
N ALA A 1059 -9.02 -21.63 -9.32
CA ALA A 1059 -7.90 -21.23 -10.17
C ALA A 1059 -6.62 -21.03 -9.33
N ASP A 1060 -5.96 -22.15 -9.04
CA ASP A 1060 -4.64 -22.28 -8.41
C ASP A 1060 -4.12 -23.72 -8.64
N CYS A 1061 -2.96 -24.10 -8.09
CA CYS A 1061 -2.36 -25.43 -8.30
C CYS A 1061 -3.21 -26.63 -7.87
N SER A 1062 -4.29 -26.45 -7.11
CA SER A 1062 -5.26 -27.52 -6.82
C SER A 1062 -5.87 -28.12 -8.08
N ILE A 1063 -5.93 -27.40 -9.20
CA ILE A 1063 -6.58 -27.88 -10.44
C ILE A 1063 -5.73 -28.86 -11.26
N MET A 1064 -4.42 -29.00 -10.98
CA MET A 1064 -3.53 -29.83 -11.79
C MET A 1064 -3.87 -31.34 -11.64
N PRO A 1065 -4.27 -32.06 -12.70
CA PRO A 1065 -4.59 -33.49 -12.59
C PRO A 1065 -3.36 -34.35 -12.26
N THR A 1066 -2.20 -33.96 -12.81
CA THR A 1066 -0.87 -34.50 -12.49
C THR A 1066 0.08 -33.34 -12.21
N LEU A 1067 1.06 -33.56 -11.32
CA LEU A 1067 2.09 -32.59 -10.99
C LEU A 1067 3.20 -32.61 -12.06
N ASN A 1068 3.73 -31.44 -12.43
CA ASN A 1068 4.75 -31.28 -13.46
C ASN A 1068 6.17 -31.57 -12.93
N GLY A 1069 7.10 -32.01 -13.78
CA GLY A 1069 8.52 -32.22 -13.41
C GLY A 1069 9.32 -30.92 -13.25
N GLY A 1070 8.85 -30.00 -12.40
CA GLY A 1070 9.48 -28.71 -12.10
C GLY A 1070 8.73 -27.93 -11.01
N HIS A 1071 9.16 -26.70 -10.73
CA HIS A 1071 8.67 -25.93 -9.58
C HIS A 1071 7.31 -25.28 -9.86
N THR A 1072 6.36 -25.41 -8.93
CA THR A 1072 4.95 -25.00 -9.17
C THR A 1072 4.74 -23.47 -9.28
N GLN A 1073 5.79 -22.66 -9.13
CA GLN A 1073 5.75 -21.21 -9.29
C GLN A 1073 5.24 -20.80 -10.69
N MET A 1074 5.92 -21.20 -11.75
CA MET A 1074 5.57 -20.76 -13.11
C MET A 1074 4.22 -21.33 -13.58
N PRO A 1075 3.87 -22.60 -13.29
CA PRO A 1075 2.52 -23.11 -13.48
C PRO A 1075 1.43 -22.29 -12.75
N ALA A 1076 1.67 -21.81 -11.52
CA ALA A 1076 0.69 -20.99 -10.80
C ALA A 1076 0.42 -19.63 -11.49
N TYR A 1077 1.46 -19.01 -12.06
CA TYR A 1077 1.30 -17.81 -12.90
C TYR A 1077 0.56 -18.12 -14.20
N ALA A 1078 0.91 -19.23 -14.88
CA ALA A 1078 0.26 -19.63 -16.13
C ALA A 1078 -1.23 -19.96 -15.95
N ILE A 1079 -1.60 -20.66 -14.86
CA ILE A 1079 -3.00 -20.89 -14.47
C ILE A 1079 -3.72 -19.57 -14.24
N GLY A 1080 -3.08 -18.59 -13.59
CA GLY A 1080 -3.66 -17.27 -13.35
C GLY A 1080 -3.91 -16.47 -14.64
N GLU A 1081 -2.93 -16.46 -15.55
CA GLU A 1081 -3.06 -15.80 -16.86
C GLU A 1081 -4.15 -16.45 -17.71
N LYS A 1082 -4.17 -17.78 -17.80
CA LYS A 1082 -5.18 -18.50 -18.58
C LYS A 1082 -6.58 -18.38 -17.98
N ALA A 1083 -6.70 -18.44 -16.64
CA ALA A 1083 -7.98 -18.24 -15.96
C ALA A 1083 -8.55 -16.85 -16.27
N ALA A 1084 -7.72 -15.80 -16.29
CA ALA A 1084 -8.15 -14.46 -16.69
C ALA A 1084 -8.69 -14.42 -18.12
N ASP A 1085 -7.98 -15.02 -19.09
CA ASP A 1085 -8.43 -15.05 -20.49
C ASP A 1085 -9.72 -15.86 -20.66
N LEU A 1086 -9.85 -17.02 -20.01
CA LEU A 1086 -11.08 -17.84 -19.99
C LEU A 1086 -12.29 -17.12 -19.37
N ILE A 1087 -12.06 -16.20 -18.44
CA ILE A 1087 -13.10 -15.37 -17.83
C ILE A 1087 -13.43 -14.18 -18.75
N LYS A 1088 -12.42 -13.53 -19.35
CA LYS A 1088 -12.62 -12.48 -20.36
C LYS A 1088 -13.45 -12.98 -21.54
N GLU A 1089 -13.09 -14.15 -22.11
CA GLU A 1089 -13.83 -14.84 -23.17
C GLU A 1089 -15.30 -15.05 -22.75
N ALA A 1090 -15.52 -15.69 -21.60
CA ALA A 1090 -16.87 -16.00 -21.11
C ALA A 1090 -17.72 -14.76 -20.78
N TRP A 1091 -17.10 -13.59 -20.56
CA TRP A 1091 -17.80 -12.34 -20.24
C TRP A 1091 -17.86 -11.35 -21.41
N GLY A 1092 -17.29 -11.68 -22.58
CA GLY A 1092 -17.21 -10.79 -23.75
C GLY A 1092 -16.28 -9.59 -23.56
N LEU A 1093 -15.23 -9.73 -22.75
CA LEU A 1093 -14.24 -8.69 -22.47
C LEU A 1093 -13.03 -8.75 -23.42
N LYS A 1094 -12.24 -7.67 -23.43
CA LYS A 1094 -10.95 -7.57 -24.12
C LYS A 1094 -9.80 -7.61 -23.10
#